data_AF-A0A967SC18-F1
#
_entry.id   AF-A0A967SC18-F1
#
_cell.length_a   1.000
_cell.length_b   1.000
_cell.length_c   1.000
_cell.angle_alpha   90.00
_cell.angle_beta   90.00
_cell.angle_gamma   90.00
#
_symmetry.space_group_name_H-M   'P 1'
#
loop_
_entity.id
_entity.type
_entity.pdbx_description
1 polymer ?
#
loop_
_entity_poly.entity_id
_entity_poly.type
_entity_poly.pdbx_seq_one_letter_code
_entity_poly.pdbx_strand_id
1 'polypeptide(L)'
;MNALGATQEFSAEGRDGSGSPMPGVSFTWTSSATDIATVDASGVATAVGNGTATIRARADGVTGSTTLTVRQEVAAVILTGRELLDAIGDTARFETAPVDAHSNPVGGRTVEWTSSDEDVATIDASGVVTAVADGSTRIKATVDGVADSTTLTVSQTGTFLRVTTQPSDAAAGQPLGTQPVVTVTDALGNPVAGDDTTEVTAAIASGGGTLVGSLVGTAADGVVTFTDLGLEGTVGDRVLSFNSAGLQTARSDPFTLEPGPPVALALDGGDGQTAPAATTLPQPLSVSVSDAFGNGVGGTTVGWFVDSGSGSLASAESVSDGQGVARVDYTLGRFAGDESVTASVGGLSGSPVTFTATATPNATISGVISLSNQLLAVAQWDLASSAVEGSGASRSGFGGGAARATKTYGFEARSGRSGTGVPDRGSARGPEYTPDELLVTFRSPALSAPGMRSAAHASRAVASRTASSMRATLFSHVRATGARVSGVLPAVLTARVTVDDPTDLEPVAARLRSDPAVARVERNPVLRLDETAHRVGDPRHVYGAPAPSELTDPVAAVEPDDPLLPWQAWHYAMIDGPEAWRESTGSGGVIVAVVDDGIQFDHPGISANLTGDGYDFVSNGTSLSFCSGGSIGRAGDGDGVDADPTQPLHVVYDEAMGCISGMRSSGNHGLHVAGTVGAVGNDGGGGTGLAWNVSIRPVRVIDIRGSATHFDVAQGVLYAAGLPADDGSGGMVQAASGAPIINMSLGGPSTTATLVDAIIAARDAGSLIVASAGNAGTSDPRYPAAYPQTLSVSAVGPDWQLASYSSFGSTVDIAAPGGDHADAPPGNPTYGVFSTAWDYESGTPGTPIWDGSIWNGTSMAAP
;
A
#
# COMPACT_ATOMS: atom_id res chain seq x y z
N MET A 1 84.69 -64.93 21.11
CA MET A 1 84.07 -64.64 19.79
C MET A 1 82.86 -63.75 20.00
N ASN A 2 82.61 -62.83 19.08
CA ASN A 2 81.55 -61.83 19.21
C ASN A 2 80.37 -61.99 18.22
N ALA A 3 80.33 -63.07 17.45
CA ALA A 3 79.23 -63.39 16.53
C ALA A 3 79.05 -64.91 16.43
N LEU A 4 77.83 -65.36 16.12
CA LEU A 4 77.61 -66.77 15.78
C LEU A 4 78.22 -67.08 14.41
N GLY A 5 78.68 -68.31 14.23
CA GLY A 5 79.44 -68.71 13.05
C GLY A 5 80.89 -68.21 13.00
N ALA A 6 81.31 -67.33 13.92
CA ALA A 6 82.70 -66.92 14.04
C ALA A 6 83.60 -68.10 14.40
N THR A 7 84.81 -68.13 13.84
CA THR A 7 85.79 -69.20 14.07
C THR A 7 87.02 -68.71 14.84
N GLN A 8 87.65 -69.62 15.59
CA GLN A 8 88.90 -69.39 16.32
C GLN A 8 89.74 -70.65 16.21
N GLU A 9 90.93 -70.52 15.68
CA GLU A 9 91.90 -71.62 15.64
C GLU A 9 92.61 -71.74 16.99
N PHE A 10 92.73 -72.97 17.48
CA PHE A 10 93.52 -73.32 18.66
C PHE A 10 94.66 -74.25 18.25
N SER A 11 95.85 -73.99 18.78
CA SER A 11 97.00 -74.89 18.64
C SER A 11 97.29 -75.59 19.98
N ALA A 12 97.83 -76.80 19.89
CA ALA A 12 98.30 -77.57 21.03
C ALA A 12 99.73 -78.06 20.76
N GLU A 13 100.58 -78.00 21.78
CA GLU A 13 101.98 -78.42 21.72
C GLU A 13 102.22 -79.50 22.79
N GLY A 14 102.63 -80.69 22.37
CA GLY A 14 103.02 -81.76 23.29
C GLY A 14 104.44 -81.50 23.77
N ARG A 15 104.70 -81.68 25.07
CA ARG A 15 106.04 -81.53 25.65
C ARG A 15 106.41 -82.77 26.45
N ASP A 16 107.67 -83.16 26.40
CA ASP A 16 108.18 -84.28 27.19
C ASP A 16 108.34 -83.91 28.68
N GLY A 17 108.73 -84.88 29.52
CA GLY A 17 108.93 -84.67 30.96
C GLY A 17 110.01 -83.65 31.35
N SER A 18 110.81 -83.18 30.39
CA SER A 18 111.81 -82.11 30.56
C SER A 18 111.30 -80.72 30.12
N GLY A 19 110.10 -80.65 29.52
CA GLY A 19 109.50 -79.44 28.98
C GLY A 19 109.84 -79.14 27.51
N SER A 20 110.53 -80.06 26.81
CA SER A 20 110.92 -79.89 25.41
C SER A 20 109.78 -80.23 24.43
N PRO A 21 109.60 -79.49 23.31
CA PRO A 21 108.56 -79.75 22.32
C PRO A 21 108.66 -81.13 21.67
N MET A 22 107.52 -81.80 21.47
CA MET A 22 107.42 -83.06 20.74
C MET A 22 106.72 -82.84 19.38
N PRO A 23 107.46 -82.78 18.26
CA PRO A 23 106.87 -82.62 16.93
C PRO A 23 106.12 -83.89 16.49
N GLY A 24 104.99 -83.72 15.79
CA GLY A 24 104.20 -84.82 15.22
C GLY A 24 103.13 -85.43 16.13
N VAL A 25 102.91 -84.88 17.33
CA VAL A 25 101.85 -85.33 18.24
C VAL A 25 100.46 -85.02 17.63
N SER A 26 99.59 -86.03 17.57
CA SER A 26 98.21 -85.89 17.11
C SER A 26 97.28 -85.62 18.28
N PHE A 27 96.42 -84.60 18.17
CA PHE A 27 95.49 -84.22 19.22
C PHE A 27 94.06 -84.57 18.85
N THR A 28 93.31 -85.12 19.81
CA THR A 28 91.85 -85.22 19.72
C THR A 28 91.22 -83.98 20.34
N TRP A 29 90.43 -83.25 19.58
CA TRP A 29 89.76 -82.03 20.01
C TRP A 29 88.32 -82.31 20.45
N THR A 30 87.91 -81.71 21.58
CA THR A 30 86.53 -81.80 22.09
C THR A 30 86.08 -80.47 22.70
N SER A 31 84.78 -80.20 22.61
CA SER A 31 84.12 -79.08 23.29
C SER A 31 83.24 -79.61 24.42
N SER A 32 83.23 -78.93 25.56
CA SER A 32 82.35 -79.29 26.68
C SER A 32 80.88 -78.93 26.46
N ALA A 33 80.57 -78.04 25.50
CA ALA A 33 79.23 -77.55 25.22
C ALA A 33 79.09 -77.23 23.72
N THR A 34 78.61 -78.20 22.94
CA THR A 34 78.53 -78.11 21.47
C THR A 34 77.39 -77.22 20.97
N ASP A 35 76.41 -76.95 21.81
CA ASP A 35 75.37 -75.93 21.63
C ASP A 35 75.92 -74.49 21.74
N ILE A 36 77.08 -74.32 22.39
CA ILE A 36 77.79 -73.04 22.51
C ILE A 36 78.89 -72.92 21.45
N ALA A 37 79.75 -73.93 21.31
CA ALA A 37 80.78 -73.96 20.28
C ALA A 37 81.18 -75.39 19.88
N THR A 38 81.28 -75.67 18.60
CA THR A 38 81.86 -76.91 18.05
C THR A 38 83.35 -76.74 17.79
N VAL A 39 84.14 -77.82 17.75
CA VAL A 39 85.56 -77.79 17.34
C VAL A 39 85.84 -78.96 16.40
N ASP A 40 86.51 -78.67 15.27
CA ASP A 40 86.85 -79.69 14.28
C ASP A 40 88.17 -80.43 14.60
N ALA A 41 88.53 -81.39 13.76
CA ALA A 41 89.74 -82.21 13.96
C ALA A 41 91.05 -81.41 13.80
N SER A 42 91.02 -80.26 13.11
CA SER A 42 92.16 -79.34 12.99
C SER A 42 92.30 -78.38 14.17
N GLY A 43 91.35 -78.36 15.11
CA GLY A 43 91.36 -77.44 16.26
C GLY A 43 90.71 -76.09 15.98
N VAL A 44 89.94 -75.96 14.89
CA VAL A 44 89.16 -74.75 14.61
C VAL A 44 87.82 -74.87 15.32
N ALA A 45 87.57 -73.98 16.27
CA ALA A 45 86.29 -73.86 16.95
C ALA A 45 85.35 -72.90 16.21
N THR A 46 84.05 -73.21 16.17
CA THR A 46 82.99 -72.37 15.57
C THR A 46 81.92 -72.06 16.61
N ALA A 47 81.53 -70.79 16.75
CA ALA A 47 80.44 -70.37 17.63
C ALA A 47 79.07 -70.85 17.15
N VAL A 48 78.28 -71.45 18.04
CA VAL A 48 76.91 -71.95 17.79
C VAL A 48 75.88 -71.26 18.68
N GLY A 49 76.24 -70.90 19.92
CA GLY A 49 75.36 -70.24 20.88
C GLY A 49 76.12 -69.38 21.89
N ASN A 50 75.42 -68.48 22.58
CA ASN A 50 76.02 -67.62 23.60
C ASN A 50 76.36 -68.42 24.88
N GLY A 51 77.55 -68.20 25.45
CA GLY A 51 77.98 -68.82 26.68
C GLY A 51 79.48 -69.16 26.68
N THR A 52 79.89 -70.02 27.59
CA THR A 52 81.29 -70.46 27.72
C THR A 52 81.41 -71.96 27.48
N ALA A 53 82.29 -72.37 26.58
CA ALA A 53 82.66 -73.76 26.37
C ALA A 53 84.15 -73.96 26.72
N THR A 54 84.51 -75.10 27.28
CA THR A 54 85.92 -75.50 27.43
C THR A 54 86.33 -76.30 26.21
N ILE A 55 87.33 -75.81 25.47
CA ILE A 55 87.96 -76.52 24.36
C ILE A 55 89.14 -77.32 24.91
N ARG A 56 89.17 -78.62 24.60
CA ARG A 56 90.17 -79.56 25.11
C ARG A 56 90.92 -80.23 23.96
N ALA A 57 92.24 -80.24 24.05
CA ALA A 57 93.12 -81.04 23.22
C ALA A 57 93.70 -82.18 24.05
N ARG A 58 93.51 -83.42 23.62
CA ARG A 58 94.00 -84.61 24.32
C ARG A 58 94.97 -85.41 23.44
N ALA A 59 96.12 -85.77 24.01
CA ALA A 59 97.10 -86.69 23.42
C ALA A 59 97.66 -87.60 24.51
N ASP A 60 97.73 -88.91 24.24
CA ASP A 60 98.31 -89.93 25.12
C ASP A 60 97.89 -89.86 26.60
N GLY A 61 96.59 -89.59 26.82
CA GLY A 61 96.00 -89.50 28.15
C GLY A 61 96.13 -88.14 28.85
N VAL A 62 96.97 -87.23 28.35
CA VAL A 62 97.18 -85.87 28.88
C VAL A 62 96.24 -84.88 28.17
N THR A 63 95.69 -83.92 28.92
CA THR A 63 94.72 -82.92 28.40
C THR A 63 95.19 -81.50 28.66
N GLY A 64 95.31 -80.71 27.60
CA GLY A 64 95.34 -79.24 27.68
C GLY A 64 93.94 -78.69 27.46
N SER A 65 93.59 -77.61 28.16
CA SER A 65 92.26 -76.99 28.00
C SER A 65 92.32 -75.47 28.10
N THR A 66 91.43 -74.82 27.37
CA THR A 66 91.19 -73.37 27.47
C THR A 66 89.68 -73.09 27.42
N THR A 67 89.29 -71.91 27.90
CA THR A 67 87.90 -71.46 27.87
C THR A 67 87.66 -70.60 26.65
N LEU A 68 86.67 -70.95 25.84
CA LEU A 68 86.15 -70.14 24.77
C LEU A 68 84.83 -69.51 25.22
N THR A 69 84.78 -68.17 25.23
CA THR A 69 83.55 -67.41 25.48
C THR A 69 82.98 -66.91 24.16
N VAL A 70 81.71 -67.20 23.92
CA VAL A 70 80.90 -66.68 22.82
C VAL A 70 79.88 -65.70 23.40
N ARG A 71 79.92 -64.45 22.96
CA ARG A 71 78.96 -63.41 23.34
C ARG A 71 78.65 -62.58 22.10
N GLN A 72 77.48 -62.76 21.51
CA GLN A 72 77.05 -61.93 20.38
C GLN A 72 77.10 -60.44 20.75
N GLU A 73 77.80 -59.67 19.93
CA GLU A 73 77.80 -58.22 19.96
C GLU A 73 76.98 -57.72 18.77
N VAL A 74 76.17 -56.70 19.00
CA VAL A 74 75.42 -56.05 17.93
C VAL A 74 76.44 -55.36 17.03
N ALA A 75 76.43 -55.71 15.74
CA ALA A 75 77.29 -55.10 14.72
C ALA A 75 76.50 -54.15 13.80
N ALA A 76 75.21 -54.45 13.58
CA ALA A 76 74.29 -53.57 12.85
C ALA A 76 72.88 -53.65 13.46
N VAL A 77 72.12 -52.57 13.30
CA VAL A 77 70.67 -52.53 13.54
C VAL A 77 70.01 -52.35 12.18
N ILE A 78 68.90 -53.04 11.93
CA ILE A 78 68.09 -52.86 10.72
C ILE A 78 66.75 -52.30 11.16
N LEU A 79 66.39 -51.12 10.67
CA LEU A 79 65.13 -50.45 10.97
C LEU A 79 64.13 -50.59 9.80
N THR A 80 62.86 -50.91 10.11
CA THR A 80 61.76 -50.97 9.13
C THR A 80 60.48 -50.36 9.67
N GLY A 81 59.74 -49.59 8.86
CA GLY A 81 58.46 -49.00 9.23
C GLY A 81 57.83 -48.19 8.08
N ARG A 82 56.61 -47.68 8.29
CA ARG A 82 55.95 -46.75 7.36
C ARG A 82 56.57 -45.35 7.52
N GLU A 83 57.13 -44.82 6.45
CA GLU A 83 57.91 -43.56 6.45
C GLU A 83 57.10 -42.32 6.05
N LEU A 84 55.80 -42.46 5.76
CA LEU A 84 54.89 -41.36 5.43
C LEU A 84 53.58 -41.50 6.19
N LEU A 85 53.21 -40.49 7.00
CA LEU A 85 51.91 -40.37 7.64
C LEU A 85 51.16 -39.18 7.04
N ASP A 86 49.88 -39.39 6.70
CA ASP A 86 49.05 -38.47 5.91
C ASP A 86 47.94 -37.79 6.72
N ALA A 87 47.93 -37.97 8.04
CA ALA A 87 47.01 -37.32 8.99
C ALA A 87 47.69 -37.07 10.34
N ILE A 88 47.33 -36.00 11.04
CA ILE A 88 47.81 -35.74 12.40
C ILE A 88 47.15 -36.73 13.37
N GLY A 89 47.93 -37.29 14.28
CA GLY A 89 47.49 -38.38 15.15
C GLY A 89 47.46 -39.76 14.48
N ASP A 90 47.81 -39.87 13.19
CA ASP A 90 48.05 -41.17 12.56
C ASP A 90 49.25 -41.86 13.23
N THR A 91 49.21 -43.19 13.25
CA THR A 91 50.22 -44.01 13.94
C THR A 91 50.84 -45.05 13.03
N ALA A 92 52.13 -45.31 13.23
CA ALA A 92 52.84 -46.38 12.57
C ALA A 92 53.77 -47.11 13.53
N ARG A 93 53.92 -48.42 13.33
CA ARG A 93 54.88 -49.23 14.08
C ARG A 93 56.19 -49.33 13.35
N PHE A 94 57.29 -49.05 14.04
CA PHE A 94 58.65 -49.32 13.62
C PHE A 94 59.19 -50.57 14.32
N GLU A 95 59.90 -51.40 13.57
CA GLU A 95 60.50 -52.64 14.04
C GLU A 95 62.01 -52.63 13.80
N THR A 96 62.76 -53.29 14.69
CA THR A 96 64.23 -53.37 14.60
C THR A 96 64.70 -54.81 14.63
N ALA A 97 65.69 -55.13 13.79
CA ALA A 97 66.40 -56.41 13.85
C ALA A 97 67.90 -56.16 14.08
N PRO A 98 68.39 -56.15 15.34
CA PRO A 98 69.82 -56.11 15.62
C PRO A 98 70.48 -57.43 15.20
N VAL A 99 71.62 -57.33 14.51
CA VAL A 99 72.39 -58.46 14.01
C VAL A 99 73.86 -58.39 14.42
N ASP A 100 74.50 -59.54 14.55
CA ASP A 100 75.96 -59.63 14.79
C ASP A 100 76.77 -59.45 13.49
N ALA A 101 78.10 -59.53 13.58
CA ALA A 101 79.00 -59.31 12.44
C ALA A 101 78.83 -60.30 11.26
N HIS A 102 78.07 -61.38 11.44
CA HIS A 102 77.73 -62.34 10.40
C HIS A 102 76.23 -62.29 10.02
N SER A 103 75.55 -61.20 10.36
CA SER A 103 74.12 -60.98 10.09
C SER A 103 73.17 -61.94 10.82
N ASN A 104 73.61 -62.58 11.91
CA ASN A 104 72.70 -63.40 12.73
C ASN A 104 71.93 -62.52 13.71
N PRO A 105 70.63 -62.76 13.95
CA PRO A 105 69.83 -61.99 14.91
C PRO A 105 70.39 -62.04 16.34
N VAL A 106 70.30 -60.90 17.05
CA VAL A 106 70.70 -60.75 18.45
C VAL A 106 69.49 -60.44 19.32
N GLY A 107 68.95 -61.44 20.03
CA GLY A 107 67.75 -61.28 20.86
C GLY A 107 67.99 -60.75 22.28
N GLY A 108 66.90 -60.35 22.95
CA GLY A 108 66.87 -60.03 24.38
C GLY A 108 67.54 -58.71 24.79
N ARG A 109 67.78 -57.81 23.83
CA ARG A 109 68.35 -56.48 24.07
C ARG A 109 67.25 -55.43 24.24
N THR A 110 67.56 -54.38 25.00
CA THR A 110 66.67 -53.22 25.12
C THR A 110 66.91 -52.30 23.92
N VAL A 111 65.82 -51.83 23.30
CA VAL A 111 65.88 -50.86 22.21
C VAL A 111 65.58 -49.48 22.78
N GLU A 112 66.46 -48.52 22.52
CA GLU A 112 66.23 -47.11 22.80
C GLU A 112 65.74 -46.43 21.53
N TRP A 113 64.52 -45.89 21.59
CA TRP A 113 63.86 -45.19 20.51
C TRP A 113 63.93 -43.69 20.72
N THR A 114 64.25 -42.94 19.66
CA THR A 114 64.22 -41.47 19.68
C THR A 114 63.67 -40.92 18.38
N SER A 115 62.88 -39.85 18.48
CA SER A 115 62.57 -38.94 17.38
C SER A 115 63.53 -37.74 17.45
N SER A 116 64.03 -37.26 16.32
CA SER A 116 64.89 -36.06 16.32
C SER A 116 64.11 -34.76 16.55
N ASP A 117 62.81 -34.79 16.28
CA ASP A 117 61.86 -33.69 16.44
C ASP A 117 60.51 -34.26 16.90
N GLU A 118 60.24 -34.12 18.20
CA GLU A 118 59.00 -34.60 18.82
C GLU A 118 57.80 -33.67 18.56
N ASP A 119 58.04 -32.44 18.10
CA ASP A 119 56.97 -31.53 17.67
C ASP A 119 56.38 -31.99 16.31
N VAL A 120 57.15 -32.74 15.51
CA VAL A 120 56.68 -33.38 14.27
C VAL A 120 56.07 -34.76 14.52
N ALA A 121 56.78 -35.65 15.24
CA ALA A 121 56.23 -36.95 15.62
C ALA A 121 56.92 -37.52 16.86
N THR A 122 56.13 -38.16 17.74
CA THR A 122 56.63 -38.83 18.96
C THR A 122 56.75 -40.32 18.75
N ILE A 123 57.70 -40.99 19.41
CA ILE A 123 57.83 -42.46 19.39
C ILE A 123 57.87 -43.01 20.80
N ASP A 124 57.07 -44.03 21.07
CA ASP A 124 57.03 -44.68 22.38
C ASP A 124 58.07 -45.80 22.54
N ALA A 125 58.21 -46.31 23.77
CA ALA A 125 59.15 -47.40 24.08
C ALA A 125 58.85 -48.73 23.36
N SER A 126 57.65 -48.88 22.77
CA SER A 126 57.25 -50.06 21.99
C SER A 126 57.54 -49.93 20.49
N GLY A 127 58.02 -48.76 20.05
CA GLY A 127 58.31 -48.44 18.66
C GLY A 127 57.10 -47.93 17.88
N VAL A 128 56.04 -47.47 18.56
CA VAL A 128 54.88 -46.85 17.90
C VAL A 128 55.11 -45.35 17.80
N VAL A 129 55.08 -44.86 16.56
CA VAL A 129 55.16 -43.43 16.25
C VAL A 129 53.75 -42.85 16.13
N THR A 130 53.55 -41.64 16.63
CA THR A 130 52.33 -40.83 16.46
C THR A 130 52.67 -39.50 15.81
N ALA A 131 52.01 -39.15 14.71
CA ALA A 131 52.14 -37.86 14.04
C ALA A 131 51.61 -36.71 14.92
N VAL A 132 52.36 -35.62 15.01
CA VAL A 132 52.00 -34.44 15.82
C VAL A 132 51.79 -33.21 14.94
N ALA A 133 52.68 -32.95 13.98
CA ALA A 133 52.59 -31.85 13.03
C ALA A 133 53.26 -32.19 11.69
N ASP A 134 52.90 -31.46 10.64
CA ASP A 134 53.54 -31.60 9.33
C ASP A 134 55.03 -31.26 9.39
N GLY A 135 55.84 -32.06 8.72
CA GLY A 135 57.28 -31.93 8.74
C GLY A 135 57.99 -33.25 8.56
N SER A 136 59.28 -33.25 8.89
CA SER A 136 60.11 -34.44 8.76
C SER A 136 60.98 -34.62 9.99
N THR A 137 60.96 -35.82 10.56
CA THR A 137 61.78 -36.20 11.72
C THR A 137 62.50 -37.51 11.46
N ARG A 138 63.68 -37.68 12.07
CA ARG A 138 64.43 -38.93 12.00
C ARG A 138 64.04 -39.83 13.17
N ILE A 139 63.50 -41.01 12.85
CA ILE A 139 63.26 -42.08 13.81
C ILE A 139 64.52 -42.94 13.92
N LYS A 140 65.03 -43.09 15.13
CA LYS A 140 66.27 -43.83 15.42
C LYS A 140 66.03 -44.92 16.45
N ALA A 141 66.54 -46.11 16.14
CA ALA A 141 66.65 -47.22 17.07
C ALA A 141 68.12 -47.43 17.45
N THR A 142 68.41 -47.46 18.75
CA THR A 142 69.74 -47.76 19.27
C THR A 142 69.70 -49.02 20.13
N VAL A 143 70.59 -49.99 19.84
CA VAL A 143 70.74 -51.24 20.58
C VAL A 143 72.22 -51.42 20.92
N ASP A 144 72.54 -51.48 22.21
CA ASP A 144 73.91 -51.60 22.73
C ASP A 144 74.91 -50.56 22.14
N GLY A 145 74.44 -49.36 21.83
CA GLY A 145 75.23 -48.27 21.26
C GLY A 145 75.38 -48.30 19.73
N VAL A 146 74.89 -49.34 19.06
CA VAL A 146 74.77 -49.39 17.59
C VAL A 146 73.40 -48.89 17.19
N ALA A 147 73.31 -48.07 16.14
CA ALA A 147 72.04 -47.47 15.73
C ALA A 147 71.81 -47.55 14.23
N ASP A 148 70.52 -47.58 13.88
CA ASP A 148 70.03 -47.31 12.54
C ASP A 148 68.90 -46.28 12.63
N SER A 149 68.69 -45.53 11.55
CA SER A 149 67.68 -44.48 11.55
C SER A 149 67.20 -44.13 10.15
N THR A 150 65.91 -43.84 10.05
CA THR A 150 65.25 -43.42 8.82
C THR A 150 64.48 -42.12 9.02
N THR A 151 64.16 -41.46 7.92
CA THR A 151 63.37 -40.23 7.92
C THR A 151 61.89 -40.60 7.81
N LEU A 152 61.10 -40.12 8.77
CA LEU A 152 59.64 -40.11 8.71
C LEU A 152 59.18 -38.74 8.25
N THR A 153 58.26 -38.70 7.30
CA THR A 153 57.57 -37.48 6.88
C THR A 153 56.12 -37.53 7.32
N VAL A 154 55.65 -36.46 7.95
CA VAL A 154 54.24 -36.19 8.20
C VAL A 154 53.81 -35.12 7.21
N SER A 155 52.80 -35.43 6.40
CA SER A 155 52.26 -34.52 5.39
C SER A 155 50.76 -34.73 5.29
N GLN A 156 50.00 -33.95 6.05
CA GLN A 156 48.54 -34.02 6.06
C GLN A 156 47.98 -33.92 4.64
N THR A 157 47.03 -34.80 4.34
CA THR A 157 46.32 -34.81 3.05
C THR A 157 44.82 -34.64 3.30
N GLY A 158 44.23 -33.62 2.69
CA GLY A 158 42.79 -33.39 2.73
C GLY A 158 42.02 -34.60 2.22
N THR A 159 40.98 -35.01 2.95
CA THR A 159 40.11 -36.13 2.60
C THR A 159 38.62 -35.73 2.58
N PHE A 160 38.20 -34.88 3.53
CA PHE A 160 36.80 -34.46 3.67
C PHE A 160 36.68 -32.94 3.69
N LEU A 161 35.59 -32.43 3.12
CA LEU A 161 35.09 -31.10 3.41
C LEU A 161 34.11 -31.18 4.58
N ARG A 162 34.14 -30.20 5.49
CA ARG A 162 33.18 -30.06 6.58
C ARG A 162 32.65 -28.65 6.66
N VAL A 163 31.32 -28.49 6.67
CA VAL A 163 30.70 -27.20 6.97
C VAL A 163 30.87 -26.93 8.46
N THR A 164 31.61 -25.88 8.82
CA THR A 164 31.88 -25.47 10.20
C THR A 164 31.06 -24.27 10.62
N THR A 165 30.63 -23.45 9.67
CA THR A 165 29.57 -22.43 9.85
C THR A 165 28.47 -22.70 8.84
N GLN A 166 27.25 -22.93 9.32
CA GLN A 166 26.09 -23.18 8.46
C GLN A 166 25.59 -21.88 7.81
N PRO A 167 25.08 -21.93 6.56
CA PRO A 167 24.32 -20.83 6.00
C PRO A 167 23.01 -20.65 6.77
N SER A 168 22.51 -19.42 6.85
CA SER A 168 21.17 -19.13 7.40
C SER A 168 20.22 -18.63 6.31
N ASP A 169 18.96 -18.46 6.70
CA ASP A 169 17.89 -17.95 5.85
C ASP A 169 18.27 -16.63 5.17
N ALA A 170 17.69 -16.42 3.98
CA ALA A 170 18.00 -15.30 3.11
C ALA A 170 16.77 -14.88 2.32
N ALA A 171 16.63 -13.58 2.07
CA ALA A 171 15.66 -13.06 1.13
C ALA A 171 16.15 -13.27 -0.32
N ALA A 172 15.26 -13.61 -1.24
CA ALA A 172 15.61 -13.81 -2.64
C ALA A 172 16.29 -12.56 -3.23
N GLY A 173 17.43 -12.77 -3.91
CA GLY A 173 18.27 -11.71 -4.46
C GLY A 173 19.16 -10.98 -3.45
N GLN A 174 19.20 -11.43 -2.19
CA GLN A 174 20.10 -10.91 -1.16
C GLN A 174 21.18 -11.95 -0.78
N PRO A 175 22.31 -11.51 -0.20
CA PRO A 175 23.28 -12.43 0.41
C PRO A 175 22.65 -13.26 1.54
N LEU A 176 23.18 -14.46 1.76
CA LEU A 176 22.82 -15.30 2.90
C LEU A 176 23.09 -14.55 4.22
N GLY A 177 22.14 -14.62 5.16
CA GLY A 177 22.24 -13.91 6.44
C GLY A 177 23.49 -14.29 7.24
N THR A 178 23.83 -15.57 7.21
CA THR A 178 25.09 -16.14 7.69
C THR A 178 25.79 -16.80 6.51
N GLN A 179 27.04 -16.41 6.27
CA GLN A 179 27.83 -16.99 5.19
C GLN A 179 28.47 -18.31 5.63
N PRO A 180 28.48 -19.35 4.77
CA PRO A 180 29.03 -20.63 5.14
C PRO A 180 30.56 -20.60 5.20
N VAL A 181 31.10 -21.40 6.13
CA VAL A 181 32.54 -21.66 6.27
C VAL A 181 32.76 -23.16 6.14
N VAL A 182 33.74 -23.54 5.34
CA VAL A 182 34.08 -24.94 5.06
C VAL A 182 35.53 -25.19 5.44
N THR A 183 35.78 -26.24 6.20
CA THR A 183 37.13 -26.66 6.60
C THR A 183 37.53 -27.92 5.85
N VAL A 184 38.75 -27.92 5.30
CA VAL A 184 39.40 -29.12 4.73
C VAL A 184 39.95 -29.94 5.89
N THR A 185 39.56 -31.21 5.95
CA THR A 185 39.98 -32.11 7.02
C THR A 185 40.64 -33.38 6.48
N ASP A 186 41.63 -33.89 7.21
CA ASP A 186 42.30 -35.15 6.92
C ASP A 186 41.41 -36.37 7.18
N ALA A 187 41.93 -37.57 6.95
CA ALA A 187 41.19 -38.83 7.11
C ALA A 187 40.70 -39.08 8.55
N LEU A 188 41.31 -38.45 9.55
CA LEU A 188 40.95 -38.55 10.96
C LEU A 188 40.04 -37.40 11.42
N GLY A 189 39.76 -36.44 10.53
CA GLY A 189 38.87 -35.30 10.78
C GLY A 189 39.57 -34.08 11.36
N ASN A 190 40.90 -34.03 11.39
CA ASN A 190 41.64 -32.85 11.82
C ASN A 190 41.71 -31.82 10.68
N PRO A 191 41.68 -30.51 10.97
CA PRO A 191 41.95 -29.48 9.98
C PRO A 191 43.33 -29.66 9.34
N VAL A 192 43.43 -29.43 8.03
CA VAL A 192 44.70 -29.43 7.30
C VAL A 192 45.26 -28.01 7.31
N ALA A 193 45.99 -27.66 8.37
CA ALA A 193 46.58 -26.35 8.52
C ALA A 193 47.66 -26.10 7.44
N GLY A 194 47.80 -24.86 6.97
CA GLY A 194 48.73 -24.46 5.91
C GLY A 194 48.25 -24.75 4.47
N ASP A 195 47.06 -25.33 4.28
CA ASP A 195 46.47 -25.45 2.95
C ASP A 195 45.91 -24.10 2.47
N ASP A 196 46.66 -23.47 1.57
CA ASP A 196 46.29 -22.21 0.91
C ASP A 196 45.91 -22.41 -0.58
N THR A 197 45.60 -23.65 -0.97
CA THR A 197 45.50 -24.04 -2.40
C THR A 197 44.21 -24.73 -2.79
N THR A 198 43.54 -25.43 -1.87
CA THR A 198 42.29 -26.13 -2.20
C THR A 198 41.19 -25.15 -2.59
N GLU A 199 40.68 -25.28 -3.82
CA GLU A 199 39.49 -24.55 -4.26
C GLU A 199 38.23 -25.37 -3.96
N VAL A 200 37.24 -24.74 -3.33
CA VAL A 200 35.94 -25.32 -3.00
C VAL A 200 34.84 -24.55 -3.72
N THR A 201 34.01 -25.27 -4.48
CA THR A 201 32.89 -24.74 -5.23
C THR A 201 31.58 -25.00 -4.50
N ALA A 202 30.85 -23.94 -4.17
CA ALA A 202 29.49 -23.99 -3.67
C ALA A 202 28.49 -24.23 -4.81
N ALA A 203 27.52 -25.13 -4.59
CA ALA A 203 26.46 -25.45 -5.53
C ALA A 203 25.17 -25.82 -4.80
N ILE A 204 24.01 -25.68 -5.44
CA ILE A 204 22.73 -26.09 -4.87
C ILE A 204 22.62 -27.61 -4.90
N ALA A 205 22.44 -28.23 -3.72
CA ALA A 205 22.20 -29.66 -3.60
C ALA A 205 20.72 -30.02 -3.78
N SER A 206 19.81 -29.18 -3.26
CA SER A 206 18.36 -29.35 -3.41
C SER A 206 17.59 -28.02 -3.25
N GLY A 207 16.37 -27.97 -3.77
CA GLY A 207 15.42 -26.85 -3.61
C GLY A 207 15.32 -25.89 -4.80
N GLY A 208 16.21 -25.97 -5.79
CA GLY A 208 16.16 -25.16 -7.01
C GLY A 208 16.59 -23.70 -6.81
N GLY A 209 16.45 -22.88 -7.87
CA GLY A 209 16.94 -21.49 -7.91
C GLY A 209 18.35 -21.36 -8.50
N THR A 210 18.94 -20.18 -8.36
CA THR A 210 20.27 -19.84 -8.84
C THR A 210 21.12 -19.33 -7.68
N LEU A 211 22.28 -19.94 -7.47
CA LEU A 211 23.27 -19.45 -6.51
C LEU A 211 24.05 -18.29 -7.14
N VAL A 212 24.20 -17.19 -6.42
CA VAL A 212 24.90 -15.98 -6.87
C VAL A 212 26.02 -15.61 -5.89
N GLY A 213 26.89 -14.68 -6.30
CA GLY A 213 28.10 -14.30 -5.55
C GLY A 213 29.34 -15.06 -6.00
N SER A 214 30.36 -15.10 -5.15
CA SER A 214 31.62 -15.78 -5.41
C SER A 214 31.48 -17.27 -5.09
N LEU A 215 31.16 -18.07 -6.11
CA LEU A 215 30.83 -19.49 -5.93
C LEU A 215 32.04 -20.39 -5.64
N VAL A 216 33.25 -19.88 -5.83
CA VAL A 216 34.50 -20.59 -5.57
C VAL A 216 35.27 -19.82 -4.51
N GLY A 217 35.65 -20.52 -3.44
CA GLY A 217 36.57 -20.01 -2.43
C GLY A 217 37.84 -20.85 -2.40
N THR A 218 38.97 -20.21 -2.22
CA THR A 218 40.26 -20.87 -1.99
C THR A 218 40.50 -20.99 -0.49
N ALA A 219 41.02 -22.12 -0.04
CA ALA A 219 41.41 -22.31 1.34
C ALA A 219 42.48 -21.29 1.74
N ALA A 220 42.38 -20.80 2.97
CA ALA A 220 43.44 -20.12 3.68
C ALA A 220 43.63 -20.85 5.01
N ASP A 221 44.80 -21.41 5.24
CA ASP A 221 45.08 -22.26 6.41
C ASP A 221 44.06 -23.41 6.58
N GLY A 222 43.65 -24.04 5.47
CA GLY A 222 42.68 -25.13 5.45
C GLY A 222 41.22 -24.71 5.61
N VAL A 223 40.93 -23.41 5.65
CA VAL A 223 39.57 -22.86 5.82
C VAL A 223 39.15 -22.06 4.60
N VAL A 224 37.99 -22.40 4.04
CA VAL A 224 37.33 -21.65 2.96
C VAL A 224 36.20 -20.84 3.57
N THR A 225 36.29 -19.52 3.46
CA THR A 225 35.26 -18.58 3.91
C THR A 225 34.58 -17.96 2.71
N PHE A 226 33.26 -18.17 2.59
CA PHE A 226 32.45 -17.44 1.62
C PHE A 226 31.98 -16.11 2.22
N THR A 227 31.83 -15.06 1.41
CA THR A 227 31.51 -13.71 1.92
C THR A 227 30.27 -13.08 1.30
N ASP A 228 29.83 -13.57 0.14
CA ASP A 228 28.82 -12.92 -0.68
C ASP A 228 27.88 -13.92 -1.38
N LEU A 229 27.83 -15.18 -0.91
CA LEU A 229 26.87 -16.14 -1.46
C LEU A 229 25.45 -15.64 -1.20
N GLY A 230 24.61 -15.72 -2.22
CA GLY A 230 23.19 -15.40 -2.16
C GLY A 230 22.39 -16.34 -3.06
N LEU A 231 21.06 -16.25 -3.01
CA LEU A 231 20.18 -17.09 -3.81
C LEU A 231 19.10 -16.27 -4.51
N GLU A 232 18.83 -16.62 -5.75
CA GLU A 232 17.75 -16.07 -6.57
C GLU A 232 16.78 -17.17 -6.98
N GLY A 233 15.49 -16.83 -7.11
CA GLY A 233 14.45 -17.76 -7.60
C GLY A 233 13.26 -17.89 -6.66
N THR A 234 12.52 -19.00 -6.81
CA THR A 234 11.31 -19.25 -6.02
C THR A 234 11.65 -19.47 -4.55
N VAL A 235 10.74 -19.20 -3.62
CA VAL A 235 10.93 -19.45 -2.18
C VAL A 235 11.00 -20.94 -1.80
N GLY A 236 11.44 -21.23 -0.57
CA GLY A 236 11.38 -22.54 0.07
C GLY A 236 12.74 -23.07 0.57
N ASP A 237 12.76 -24.32 1.02
CA ASP A 237 13.94 -24.91 1.68
C ASP A 237 15.07 -25.25 0.69
N ARG A 238 16.30 -24.96 1.10
CA ARG A 238 17.52 -25.10 0.31
C ARG A 238 18.57 -25.85 1.09
N VAL A 239 19.40 -26.59 0.36
CA VAL A 239 20.62 -27.23 0.88
C VAL A 239 21.74 -26.93 -0.10
N LEU A 240 22.88 -26.46 0.39
CA LEU A 240 24.08 -26.27 -0.40
C LEU A 240 24.98 -27.50 -0.33
N SER A 241 25.73 -27.74 -1.40
CA SER A 241 26.85 -28.68 -1.47
C SER A 241 28.14 -27.91 -1.72
N PHE A 242 29.22 -28.38 -1.09
CA PHE A 242 30.56 -27.83 -1.23
C PHE A 242 31.46 -28.91 -1.78
N ASN A 243 32.04 -28.65 -2.95
CA ASN A 243 32.70 -29.67 -3.77
C ASN A 243 34.13 -29.22 -4.09
N SER A 244 35.07 -30.17 -4.03
CA SER A 244 36.44 -29.97 -4.49
C SER A 244 36.96 -31.27 -5.10
N ALA A 245 37.90 -31.19 -6.04
CA ALA A 245 38.42 -32.37 -6.71
C ALA A 245 39.20 -33.26 -5.73
N GLY A 246 38.86 -34.54 -5.66
CA GLY A 246 39.56 -35.51 -4.79
C GLY A 246 39.10 -35.51 -3.32
N LEU A 247 38.26 -34.57 -2.90
CA LEU A 247 37.70 -34.52 -1.54
C LEU A 247 36.26 -35.03 -1.51
N GLN A 248 35.85 -35.60 -0.38
CA GLN A 248 34.44 -35.94 -0.16
C GLN A 248 33.62 -34.67 0.09
N THR A 249 32.53 -34.52 -0.68
CA THR A 249 31.61 -33.38 -0.65
C THR A 249 30.97 -33.18 0.73
N ALA A 250 30.87 -31.92 1.15
CA ALA A 250 30.07 -31.52 2.31
C ALA A 250 28.68 -31.01 1.88
N ARG A 251 27.68 -31.14 2.76
CA ARG A 251 26.37 -30.49 2.59
C ARG A 251 26.05 -29.62 3.79
N SER A 252 25.36 -28.51 3.56
CA SER A 252 24.83 -27.69 4.64
C SER A 252 23.63 -28.36 5.32
N ASP A 253 23.24 -27.84 6.46
CA ASP A 253 21.89 -28.04 6.99
C ASP A 253 20.87 -27.31 6.08
N PRO A 254 19.57 -27.69 6.14
CA PRO A 254 18.52 -26.97 5.43
C PRO A 254 18.35 -25.55 5.98
N PHE A 255 18.12 -24.60 5.09
CA PHE A 255 17.75 -23.21 5.39
C PHE A 255 16.70 -22.73 4.37
N THR A 256 15.97 -21.67 4.68
CA THR A 256 14.83 -21.22 3.87
C THR A 256 15.21 -19.98 3.04
N LEU A 257 14.85 -20.03 1.75
CA LEU A 257 14.82 -18.86 0.88
C LEU A 257 13.46 -18.17 1.04
N GLU A 258 13.47 -16.96 1.57
CA GLU A 258 12.30 -16.12 1.83
C GLU A 258 12.04 -15.15 0.66
N PRO A 259 10.83 -14.57 0.54
CA PRO A 259 10.55 -13.56 -0.47
C PRO A 259 11.53 -12.38 -0.39
N GLY A 260 11.96 -11.88 -1.54
CA GLY A 260 12.73 -10.65 -1.65
C GLY A 260 11.90 -9.40 -1.34
N PRO A 261 12.51 -8.20 -1.39
CA PRO A 261 11.79 -6.94 -1.29
C PRO A 261 10.67 -6.83 -2.35
N PRO A 262 9.50 -6.25 -2.00
CA PRO A 262 8.40 -6.11 -2.94
C PRO A 262 8.79 -5.16 -4.07
N VAL A 263 8.47 -5.53 -5.32
CA VAL A 263 8.73 -4.69 -6.51
C VAL A 263 7.52 -4.53 -7.42
N ALA A 264 6.51 -5.39 -7.30
CA ALA A 264 5.34 -5.37 -8.15
C ALA A 264 4.03 -5.51 -7.37
N LEU A 265 2.99 -4.85 -7.87
CA LEU A 265 1.59 -4.98 -7.49
C LEU A 265 0.80 -5.37 -8.73
N ALA A 266 -0.02 -6.41 -8.63
CA ALA A 266 -0.85 -6.88 -9.75
C ALA A 266 -2.24 -7.30 -9.27
N LEU A 267 -3.19 -7.33 -10.22
CA LEU A 267 -4.54 -7.85 -9.99
C LEU A 267 -4.47 -9.35 -9.63
N ASP A 268 -5.04 -9.75 -8.50
CA ASP A 268 -5.18 -11.17 -8.08
C ASP A 268 -6.58 -11.69 -8.41
N GLY A 269 -7.63 -10.91 -8.12
CA GLY A 269 -9.01 -11.29 -8.39
C GLY A 269 -10.06 -10.33 -7.83
N GLY A 270 -11.33 -10.56 -8.19
CA GLY A 270 -12.47 -9.73 -7.75
C GLY A 270 -12.79 -8.54 -8.66
N ASP A 271 -12.12 -8.39 -9.81
CA ASP A 271 -12.45 -7.34 -10.78
C ASP A 271 -13.67 -7.70 -11.66
N GLY A 272 -14.35 -6.68 -12.18
CA GLY A 272 -15.47 -6.80 -13.13
C GLY A 272 -16.73 -7.42 -12.54
N GLN A 273 -16.95 -7.30 -11.23
CA GLN A 273 -18.09 -7.95 -10.56
C GLN A 273 -19.38 -7.17 -10.75
N THR A 274 -20.52 -7.87 -10.67
CA THR A 274 -21.85 -7.26 -10.72
C THR A 274 -22.69 -7.78 -9.57
N ALA A 275 -23.35 -6.89 -8.83
CA ALA A 275 -24.28 -7.25 -7.77
C ALA A 275 -25.35 -6.15 -7.57
N PRO A 276 -26.48 -6.44 -6.89
CA PRO A 276 -27.49 -5.43 -6.60
C PRO A 276 -26.92 -4.24 -5.82
N ALA A 277 -27.43 -3.05 -6.11
CA ALA A 277 -27.10 -1.84 -5.39
C ALA A 277 -27.29 -2.02 -3.87
N ALA A 278 -26.41 -1.42 -3.07
CA ALA A 278 -26.32 -1.52 -1.62
C ALA A 278 -25.97 -2.92 -1.07
N THR A 279 -25.36 -3.80 -1.87
CA THR A 279 -24.89 -5.12 -1.41
C THR A 279 -23.38 -5.28 -1.54
N THR A 280 -22.80 -6.10 -0.65
CA THR A 280 -21.38 -6.48 -0.70
C THR A 280 -21.11 -7.34 -1.93
N LEU A 281 -20.02 -7.07 -2.64
CA LEU A 281 -19.59 -7.86 -3.78
C LEU A 281 -19.41 -9.34 -3.36
N PRO A 282 -19.80 -10.30 -4.23
CA PRO A 282 -19.71 -11.72 -3.90
C PRO A 282 -18.29 -12.23 -3.64
N GLN A 283 -17.28 -11.59 -4.24
CA GLN A 283 -15.87 -11.85 -4.00
C GLN A 283 -15.19 -10.56 -3.51
N PRO A 284 -14.24 -10.65 -2.56
CA PRO A 284 -13.43 -9.50 -2.21
C PRO A 284 -12.56 -9.07 -3.40
N LEU A 285 -12.25 -7.77 -3.46
CA LEU A 285 -11.23 -7.25 -4.36
C LEU A 285 -9.87 -7.69 -3.83
N SER A 286 -8.95 -8.11 -4.71
CA SER A 286 -7.67 -8.65 -4.29
C SER A 286 -6.54 -8.33 -5.25
N VAL A 287 -5.38 -8.01 -4.67
CA VAL A 287 -4.12 -7.77 -5.38
C VAL A 287 -3.02 -8.68 -4.83
N SER A 288 -2.09 -9.06 -5.69
CA SER A 288 -0.87 -9.78 -5.34
C SER A 288 0.32 -8.80 -5.29
N VAL A 289 1.07 -8.85 -4.20
CA VAL A 289 2.36 -8.16 -4.01
C VAL A 289 3.47 -9.18 -4.23
N SER A 290 4.39 -8.89 -5.15
CA SER A 290 5.48 -9.81 -5.47
C SER A 290 6.87 -9.17 -5.53
N ASP A 291 7.89 -9.98 -5.27
CA ASP A 291 9.29 -9.62 -5.45
C ASP A 291 9.74 -9.74 -6.93
N ALA A 292 11.02 -9.46 -7.19
CA ALA A 292 11.58 -9.50 -8.55
C ALA A 292 11.58 -10.89 -9.20
N PHE A 293 11.34 -11.94 -8.42
CA PHE A 293 11.33 -13.34 -8.85
C PHE A 293 9.91 -13.92 -8.91
N GLY A 294 8.89 -13.11 -8.63
CA GLY A 294 7.49 -13.50 -8.63
C GLY A 294 7.03 -14.19 -7.35
N ASN A 295 7.81 -14.14 -6.26
CA ASN A 295 7.38 -14.67 -4.97
C ASN A 295 6.42 -13.71 -4.28
N GLY A 296 5.38 -14.25 -3.63
CA GLY A 296 4.45 -13.45 -2.84
C GLY A 296 5.10 -12.84 -1.60
N VAL A 297 4.96 -11.53 -1.41
CA VAL A 297 5.56 -10.79 -0.30
C VAL A 297 4.50 -10.43 0.74
N GLY A 298 4.53 -11.11 1.88
CA GLY A 298 3.62 -10.86 3.01
C GLY A 298 3.98 -9.64 3.86
N GLY A 299 3.02 -9.11 4.60
CA GLY A 299 3.22 -7.99 5.51
C GLY A 299 3.25 -6.61 4.84
N THR A 300 2.95 -6.52 3.54
CA THR A 300 2.89 -5.25 2.81
C THR A 300 1.52 -4.60 2.98
N THR A 301 1.47 -3.37 3.47
CA THR A 301 0.22 -2.60 3.56
C THR A 301 -0.19 -2.07 2.18
N VAL A 302 -1.39 -2.44 1.74
CA VAL A 302 -2.04 -1.97 0.52
C VAL A 302 -3.14 -0.97 0.89
N GLY A 303 -3.10 0.22 0.30
CA GLY A 303 -4.13 1.24 0.45
C GLY A 303 -5.20 1.10 -0.63
N TRP A 304 -6.48 1.19 -0.24
CA TRP A 304 -7.64 1.06 -1.10
C TRP A 304 -8.41 2.37 -1.18
N PHE A 305 -8.87 2.74 -2.37
CA PHE A 305 -9.58 3.98 -2.62
C PHE A 305 -10.73 3.77 -3.59
N VAL A 306 -11.92 4.31 -3.30
CA VAL A 306 -13.05 4.28 -4.23
C VAL A 306 -12.88 5.45 -5.20
N ASP A 307 -12.60 5.16 -6.48
CA ASP A 307 -12.39 6.20 -7.49
C ASP A 307 -13.71 6.74 -8.05
N SER A 308 -14.71 5.86 -8.24
CA SER A 308 -16.03 6.20 -8.76
C SER A 308 -17.11 5.29 -8.18
N GLY A 309 -18.35 5.79 -8.13
CA GLY A 309 -19.45 5.13 -7.44
C GLY A 309 -19.68 5.63 -6.01
N SER A 310 -20.69 5.06 -5.36
CA SER A 310 -21.08 5.42 -3.99
C SER A 310 -20.89 4.28 -2.99
N GLY A 311 -20.20 3.22 -3.41
CA GLY A 311 -19.88 2.09 -2.54
C GLY A 311 -18.86 2.42 -1.46
N SER A 312 -18.68 1.49 -0.55
CA SER A 312 -17.84 1.60 0.64
C SER A 312 -16.91 0.40 0.78
N LEU A 313 -15.69 0.66 1.23
CA LEU A 313 -14.69 -0.35 1.54
C LEU A 313 -14.84 -0.77 3.00
N ALA A 314 -14.72 -2.07 3.30
CA ALA A 314 -14.68 -2.55 4.67
C ALA A 314 -13.49 -1.97 5.47
N SER A 315 -12.40 -1.64 4.77
CA SER A 315 -11.24 -0.93 5.32
C SER A 315 -10.53 -0.15 4.20
N ALA A 316 -9.95 1.00 4.53
CA ALA A 316 -9.11 1.77 3.60
C ALA A 316 -7.72 1.13 3.40
N GLU A 317 -7.34 0.17 4.23
CA GLU A 317 -6.06 -0.53 4.16
C GLU A 317 -6.22 -2.04 4.43
N SER A 318 -5.41 -2.86 3.77
CA SER A 318 -5.26 -4.30 4.09
C SER A 318 -3.80 -4.71 4.00
N VAL A 319 -3.41 -5.78 4.72
CA VAL A 319 -2.04 -6.30 4.69
C VAL A 319 -1.98 -7.58 3.87
N SER A 320 -0.94 -7.73 3.04
CA SER A 320 -0.73 -8.97 2.28
C SER A 320 -0.42 -10.17 3.18
N ASP A 321 -0.99 -11.33 2.86
CA ASP A 321 -0.75 -12.59 3.57
C ASP A 321 0.60 -13.23 3.18
N GLY A 322 0.90 -14.41 3.72
CA GLY A 322 2.15 -15.13 3.42
C GLY A 322 2.29 -15.60 1.95
N GLN A 323 1.27 -15.43 1.11
CA GLN A 323 1.33 -15.63 -0.34
C GLN A 323 1.38 -14.30 -1.11
N GLY A 324 1.53 -13.18 -0.40
CA GLY A 324 1.56 -11.85 -0.99
C GLY A 324 0.20 -11.30 -1.36
N VAL A 325 -0.91 -11.93 -0.96
CA VAL A 325 -2.25 -11.48 -1.38
C VAL A 325 -2.88 -10.58 -0.34
N ALA A 326 -3.32 -9.39 -0.76
CA ALA A 326 -4.09 -8.46 0.06
C ALA A 326 -5.52 -8.37 -0.47
N ARG A 327 -6.52 -8.32 0.44
CA ARG A 327 -7.95 -8.38 0.09
C ARG A 327 -8.75 -7.30 0.82
N VAL A 328 -9.79 -6.79 0.16
CA VAL A 328 -10.78 -5.90 0.78
C VAL A 328 -12.20 -6.26 0.32
N ASP A 329 -13.14 -6.28 1.25
CA ASP A 329 -14.56 -6.37 0.92
C ASP A 329 -15.06 -4.99 0.47
N TYR A 330 -15.79 -4.98 -0.65
CA TYR A 330 -16.38 -3.77 -1.21
C TYR A 330 -17.90 -3.90 -1.26
N THR A 331 -18.62 -2.92 -0.71
CA THR A 331 -20.08 -2.84 -0.75
C THR A 331 -20.48 -1.80 -1.77
N LEU A 332 -21.23 -2.22 -2.79
CA LEU A 332 -21.68 -1.36 -3.88
C LEU A 332 -22.56 -0.22 -3.37
N GLY A 333 -22.53 0.90 -4.08
CA GLY A 333 -23.36 2.06 -3.83
C GLY A 333 -24.87 1.79 -3.93
N ARG A 334 -25.67 2.74 -3.43
CA ARG A 334 -27.14 2.62 -3.37
C ARG A 334 -27.85 2.77 -4.71
N PHE A 335 -27.15 3.28 -5.72
CA PHE A 335 -27.67 3.50 -7.06
C PHE A 335 -27.06 2.52 -8.04
N ALA A 336 -27.81 2.17 -9.09
CA ALA A 336 -27.30 1.34 -10.16
C ALA A 336 -26.28 2.13 -11.00
N GLY A 337 -25.22 1.47 -11.47
CA GLY A 337 -24.16 2.12 -12.24
C GLY A 337 -22.81 1.42 -12.08
N ASP A 338 -21.84 1.86 -12.87
CA ASP A 338 -20.47 1.39 -12.76
C ASP A 338 -19.73 2.12 -11.64
N GLU A 339 -18.95 1.36 -10.87
CA GLU A 339 -18.12 1.83 -9.77
C GLU A 339 -16.69 1.33 -9.99
N SER A 340 -15.72 2.05 -9.44
CA SER A 340 -14.32 1.66 -9.52
C SER A 340 -13.55 1.90 -8.23
N VAL A 341 -12.61 1.02 -7.95
CA VAL A 341 -11.76 1.05 -6.74
C VAL A 341 -10.31 0.87 -7.16
N THR A 342 -9.39 1.62 -6.59
CA THR A 342 -7.95 1.43 -6.77
C THR A 342 -7.29 0.83 -5.54
N ALA A 343 -6.35 -0.09 -5.76
CA ALA A 343 -5.39 -0.58 -4.78
C ALA A 343 -4.01 0.00 -5.07
N SER A 344 -3.32 0.52 -4.05
CA SER A 344 -2.04 1.21 -4.24
C SER A 344 -1.02 0.88 -3.15
N VAL A 345 0.22 0.73 -3.60
CA VAL A 345 1.44 0.71 -2.77
C VAL A 345 2.47 1.61 -3.45
N GLY A 346 3.07 2.53 -2.69
CA GLY A 346 4.04 3.48 -3.25
C GLY A 346 5.31 2.79 -3.76
N GLY A 347 5.74 3.14 -4.97
CA GLY A 347 7.02 2.68 -5.54
C GLY A 347 7.04 1.30 -6.19
N LEU A 348 5.93 0.54 -6.14
CA LEU A 348 5.82 -0.75 -6.82
C LEU A 348 5.39 -0.59 -8.29
N SER A 349 5.95 -1.41 -9.17
CA SER A 349 5.51 -1.52 -10.57
C SER A 349 4.09 -2.08 -10.63
N GLY A 350 3.22 -1.54 -11.51
CA GLY A 350 1.82 -1.96 -11.62
C GLY A 350 0.87 -1.35 -10.58
N SER A 351 1.38 -0.49 -9.68
CA SER A 351 0.59 0.30 -8.74
C SER A 351 0.25 1.68 -9.33
N PRO A 352 -1.01 2.17 -9.25
CA PRO A 352 -2.17 1.49 -8.66
C PRO A 352 -2.80 0.45 -9.60
N VAL A 353 -3.48 -0.55 -9.02
CA VAL A 353 -4.34 -1.52 -9.72
C VAL A 353 -5.79 -1.03 -9.60
N THR A 354 -6.49 -0.88 -10.72
CA THR A 354 -7.90 -0.47 -10.75
C THR A 354 -8.81 -1.67 -10.91
N PHE A 355 -9.88 -1.69 -10.12
CA PHE A 355 -11.00 -2.61 -10.17
C PHE A 355 -12.24 -1.87 -10.66
N THR A 356 -13.09 -2.59 -11.36
CA THR A 356 -14.41 -2.16 -11.83
C THR A 356 -15.48 -3.07 -11.23
N ALA A 357 -16.64 -2.51 -10.95
CA ALA A 357 -17.81 -3.27 -10.54
C ALA A 357 -19.08 -2.56 -11.03
N THR A 358 -20.17 -3.29 -11.20
CA THR A 358 -21.46 -2.72 -11.64
C THR A 358 -22.54 -3.01 -10.60
N ALA A 359 -23.14 -1.96 -10.08
CA ALA A 359 -24.35 -2.03 -9.27
C ALA A 359 -25.58 -2.18 -10.18
N THR A 360 -26.35 -3.26 -10.00
CA THR A 360 -27.63 -3.42 -10.69
C THR A 360 -28.78 -2.87 -9.85
N PRO A 361 -29.89 -2.43 -10.46
CA PRO A 361 -31.06 -1.98 -9.72
C PRO A 361 -31.52 -3.08 -8.74
N ASN A 362 -31.75 -2.71 -7.49
CA ASN A 362 -32.22 -3.67 -6.49
C ASN A 362 -33.65 -4.10 -6.88
N ALA A 363 -33.83 -5.38 -7.20
CA ALA A 363 -35.13 -5.93 -7.59
C ALA A 363 -36.04 -6.13 -6.36
N THR A 364 -36.20 -5.10 -5.52
CA THR A 364 -37.18 -5.09 -4.43
C THR A 364 -37.65 -3.68 -4.07
N ILE A 365 -38.26 -2.99 -5.03
CA ILE A 365 -39.56 -2.36 -4.77
C ILE A 365 -40.52 -2.97 -5.78
N SER A 366 -41.06 -4.15 -5.44
CA SER A 366 -42.26 -4.67 -6.11
C SER A 366 -43.48 -4.00 -5.47
N GLY A 367 -43.56 -2.69 -5.67
CA GLY A 367 -44.80 -1.94 -5.57
C GLY A 367 -45.16 -1.59 -7.00
N VAL A 368 -46.04 -2.38 -7.60
CA VAL A 368 -46.69 -1.99 -8.85
C VAL A 368 -47.53 -0.75 -8.51
N ILE A 369 -47.08 0.44 -8.87
CA ILE A 369 -48.03 1.52 -9.15
C ILE A 369 -48.75 1.08 -10.41
N SER A 370 -49.91 0.46 -10.21
CA SER A 370 -50.84 0.19 -11.29
C SER A 370 -51.41 1.54 -11.69
N LEU A 371 -50.78 2.21 -12.66
CA LEU A 371 -51.44 3.25 -13.42
C LEU A 371 -52.67 2.61 -14.05
N SER A 372 -53.84 2.89 -13.48
CA SER A 372 -55.12 2.46 -14.02
C SER A 372 -55.26 3.00 -15.45
N ASN A 373 -55.16 2.10 -16.42
CA ASN A 373 -55.68 2.18 -17.78
C ASN A 373 -55.89 3.59 -18.37
N GLN A 374 -54.88 4.14 -19.03
CA GLN A 374 -55.07 4.88 -20.28
C GLN A 374 -53.96 4.48 -21.26
N LEU A 375 -54.37 3.81 -22.34
CA LEU A 375 -53.53 3.49 -23.50
C LEU A 375 -53.02 4.79 -24.14
N LEU A 376 -51.71 5.03 -24.11
CA LEU A 376 -51.05 5.87 -25.11
C LEU A 376 -50.08 5.00 -25.92
N ALA A 377 -50.37 4.92 -27.22
CA ALA A 377 -49.60 4.15 -28.18
C ALA A 377 -48.18 4.71 -28.32
N VAL A 378 -47.19 3.89 -28.02
CA VAL A 378 -45.77 4.18 -28.25
C VAL A 378 -45.46 3.99 -29.74
N ALA A 379 -44.93 5.03 -30.38
CA ALA A 379 -44.30 4.92 -31.69
C ALA A 379 -42.89 4.31 -31.51
N GLN A 380 -42.70 3.12 -32.08
CA GLN A 380 -41.52 2.28 -31.96
C GLN A 380 -40.36 2.82 -32.82
N TRP A 381 -39.19 3.05 -32.21
CA TRP A 381 -37.90 3.21 -32.91
C TRP A 381 -37.07 1.94 -32.71
N ASP A 382 -36.98 1.10 -33.73
CA ASP A 382 -36.06 -0.05 -33.76
C ASP A 382 -34.68 0.41 -34.27
N LEU A 383 -33.64 0.25 -33.44
CA LEU A 383 -32.24 0.23 -33.88
C LEU A 383 -31.73 -1.21 -33.83
N ALA A 384 -31.60 -1.84 -35.00
CA ALA A 384 -30.87 -3.09 -35.16
C ALA A 384 -29.51 -2.80 -35.82
N SER A 385 -28.43 -3.05 -35.08
CA SER A 385 -27.06 -3.09 -35.58
C SER A 385 -26.78 -4.42 -36.28
N SER A 386 -26.28 -4.40 -37.51
CA SER A 386 -25.63 -5.56 -38.14
C SER A 386 -24.25 -5.18 -38.66
N ALA A 387 -23.23 -5.84 -38.13
CA ALA A 387 -21.85 -5.79 -38.60
C ALA A 387 -21.71 -6.43 -39.99
N VAL A 388 -20.82 -5.88 -40.84
CA VAL A 388 -20.30 -6.57 -42.03
C VAL A 388 -18.80 -6.28 -42.17
N GLU A 389 -18.02 -7.37 -42.21
CA GLU A 389 -16.59 -7.43 -42.50
C GLU A 389 -16.27 -6.92 -43.92
N GLY A 390 -15.20 -6.15 -44.07
CA GLY A 390 -14.70 -5.67 -45.36
C GLY A 390 -13.38 -6.36 -45.74
N SER A 391 -13.43 -7.31 -46.67
CA SER A 391 -12.26 -7.88 -47.34
C SER A 391 -11.89 -7.07 -48.60
N GLY A 392 -10.63 -6.62 -48.68
CA GLY A 392 -9.75 -6.82 -49.85
C GLY A 392 -9.98 -6.06 -51.17
N ALA A 393 -9.05 -5.14 -51.43
CA ALA A 393 -8.37 -4.86 -52.72
C ALA A 393 -9.05 -4.01 -53.82
N SER A 394 -8.44 -2.85 -54.15
CA SER A 394 -7.66 -2.64 -55.40
C SER A 394 -7.58 -1.16 -55.85
N ARG A 395 -6.34 -0.65 -55.83
CA ARG A 395 -5.66 0.38 -56.67
C ARG A 395 -6.42 1.22 -57.73
N SER A 396 -6.00 2.50 -57.73
CA SER A 396 -5.53 3.37 -58.85
C SER A 396 -6.45 4.43 -59.44
N GLY A 397 -5.88 5.63 -59.68
CA GLY A 397 -6.17 6.42 -60.90
C GLY A 397 -6.64 7.86 -60.73
N PHE A 398 -5.68 8.80 -60.83
CA PHE A 398 -5.73 10.19 -61.31
C PHE A 398 -7.04 10.76 -61.95
N GLY A 399 -7.35 12.02 -61.57
CA GLY A 399 -7.28 13.15 -62.52
C GLY A 399 -8.59 13.82 -62.99
N GLY A 400 -8.70 15.14 -62.74
CA GLY A 400 -9.23 16.11 -63.71
C GLY A 400 -10.73 16.41 -63.60
N GLY A 401 -11.07 17.69 -63.40
CA GLY A 401 -12.43 18.13 -63.12
C GLY A 401 -13.30 18.42 -64.34
N ALA A 402 -14.60 18.62 -64.08
CA ALA A 402 -15.49 19.45 -64.87
C ALA A 402 -16.72 19.80 -64.03
N ALA A 403 -17.04 21.09 -64.01
CA ALA A 403 -18.18 21.67 -63.32
C ALA A 403 -19.51 21.28 -63.98
N ARG A 404 -20.53 21.00 -63.15
CA ARG A 404 -21.92 21.41 -63.42
C ARG A 404 -22.72 21.45 -62.12
N ALA A 405 -23.24 22.64 -61.85
CA ALA A 405 -24.03 23.01 -60.68
C ALA A 405 -25.38 22.29 -60.62
N THR A 406 -25.84 21.96 -59.41
CA THR A 406 -27.28 21.91 -59.11
C THR A 406 -27.55 22.24 -57.63
N LYS A 407 -28.08 23.44 -57.43
CA LYS A 407 -28.89 23.99 -56.30
C LYS A 407 -28.76 23.40 -54.89
N THR A 408 -28.17 24.23 -54.02
CA THR A 408 -28.36 24.28 -52.57
C THR A 408 -29.64 25.04 -52.21
N TYR A 409 -30.44 24.54 -51.26
CA TYR A 409 -31.35 25.36 -50.43
C TYR A 409 -30.90 25.21 -48.98
N GLY A 410 -30.38 26.30 -48.42
CA GLY A 410 -30.21 26.48 -46.99
C GLY A 410 -31.39 27.27 -46.43
N PHE A 411 -31.73 27.01 -45.17
CA PHE A 411 -32.51 27.92 -44.33
C PHE A 411 -31.65 28.32 -43.14
N GLU A 412 -31.15 29.56 -43.20
CA GLU A 412 -30.69 30.33 -42.05
C GLU A 412 -31.91 30.87 -41.31
N ALA A 413 -31.95 30.75 -39.98
CA ALA A 413 -32.82 31.58 -39.15
C ALA A 413 -32.02 32.78 -38.63
N ARG A 414 -32.47 33.98 -39.02
CA ARG A 414 -31.90 35.28 -38.65
C ARG A 414 -32.40 35.71 -37.26
N SER A 415 -31.45 36.19 -36.46
CA SER A 415 -31.66 37.05 -35.29
C SER A 415 -32.25 38.40 -35.67
N GLY A 416 -33.25 38.86 -34.92
CA GLY A 416 -33.72 40.25 -34.98
C GLY A 416 -35.01 40.52 -34.22
N ARG A 417 -34.94 40.71 -32.90
CA ARG A 417 -35.91 41.54 -32.17
C ARG A 417 -35.24 42.26 -31.00
N SER A 418 -35.32 43.59 -31.06
CA SER A 418 -34.92 44.52 -30.02
C SER A 418 -35.85 44.41 -28.81
N GLY A 419 -35.32 43.99 -27.68
CA GLY A 419 -35.93 44.09 -26.36
C GLY A 419 -34.78 44.09 -25.36
N THR A 420 -34.78 45.05 -24.45
CA THR A 420 -33.78 45.21 -23.38
C THR A 420 -33.90 44.06 -22.38
N GLY A 421 -33.42 42.88 -22.77
CA GLY A 421 -33.23 41.74 -21.87
C GLY A 421 -31.94 41.95 -21.10
N VAL A 422 -32.04 42.02 -19.78
CA VAL A 422 -30.90 41.83 -18.88
C VAL A 422 -30.22 40.50 -19.26
N PRO A 423 -28.89 40.41 -19.37
CA PRO A 423 -28.23 39.17 -19.73
C PRO A 423 -28.61 38.08 -18.74
N ASP A 424 -28.97 36.92 -19.28
CA ASP A 424 -29.18 35.68 -18.57
C ASP A 424 -28.02 35.40 -17.59
N ARG A 425 -28.35 35.30 -16.30
CA ARG A 425 -27.38 35.17 -15.20
C ARG A 425 -26.71 33.78 -15.16
N GLY A 426 -27.16 32.83 -15.97
CA GLY A 426 -26.64 31.46 -16.05
C GLY A 426 -25.56 31.20 -17.12
N SER A 427 -25.14 32.20 -17.91
CA SER A 427 -24.20 31.96 -19.03
C SER A 427 -22.89 31.28 -18.58
N ALA A 428 -22.57 30.14 -19.21
CA ALA A 428 -21.27 29.54 -19.53
C ALA A 428 -19.99 30.18 -18.94
N ARG A 429 -19.93 30.43 -17.63
CA ARG A 429 -18.72 30.93 -16.95
C ARG A 429 -17.84 29.73 -16.63
N GLY A 430 -16.58 29.81 -17.05
CA GLY A 430 -15.57 28.83 -16.65
C GLY A 430 -15.27 28.87 -15.15
N PRO A 431 -14.36 27.99 -14.67
CA PRO A 431 -13.95 27.93 -13.27
C PRO A 431 -13.58 29.29 -12.67
N GLU A 432 -14.31 29.72 -11.63
CA GLU A 432 -13.98 30.90 -10.82
C GLU A 432 -13.30 30.45 -9.52
N TYR A 433 -12.28 31.17 -9.08
CA TYR A 433 -11.55 30.89 -7.84
C TYR A 433 -11.40 32.16 -7.02
N THR A 434 -11.35 32.00 -5.71
CA THR A 434 -10.92 33.09 -4.82
C THR A 434 -9.52 33.57 -5.23
N PRO A 435 -9.27 34.89 -5.23
CA PRO A 435 -7.98 35.44 -5.63
C PRO A 435 -6.86 35.11 -4.63
N ASP A 436 -7.20 34.86 -3.37
CA ASP A 436 -6.28 34.88 -2.23
C ASP A 436 -6.31 33.61 -1.36
N GLU A 437 -7.13 32.60 -1.68
CA GLU A 437 -7.27 31.41 -0.83
C GLU A 437 -6.78 30.09 -1.44
N LEU A 438 -6.22 29.27 -0.55
CA LEU A 438 -5.78 27.91 -0.78
C LEU A 438 -6.45 26.95 0.19
N LEU A 439 -6.76 25.75 -0.29
CA LEU A 439 -7.21 24.62 0.51
C LEU A 439 -6.04 23.66 0.70
N VAL A 440 -5.62 23.43 1.95
CA VAL A 440 -4.45 22.64 2.30
C VAL A 440 -4.88 21.42 3.07
N THR A 441 -4.69 20.23 2.51
CA THR A 441 -5.06 18.98 3.19
C THR A 441 -3.83 18.26 3.70
N PHE A 442 -3.93 17.72 4.90
CA PHE A 442 -2.81 17.10 5.61
C PHE A 442 -2.80 15.58 5.50
N ARG A 443 -1.62 15.00 5.67
CA ARG A 443 -1.45 13.57 5.95
C ARG A 443 -1.74 13.31 7.42
N SER A 444 -2.64 12.38 7.73
CA SER A 444 -3.04 12.05 9.11
C SER A 444 -1.86 11.76 10.06
N PRO A 445 -0.82 10.98 9.67
CA PRO A 445 0.32 10.71 10.54
C PRO A 445 1.06 11.98 11.00
N ALA A 446 1.09 13.01 10.16
CA ALA A 446 1.78 14.27 10.48
C ALA A 446 1.05 15.11 11.54
N LEU A 447 -0.23 14.84 11.79
CA LEU A 447 -1.04 15.57 12.78
C LEU A 447 -1.18 14.85 14.12
N SER A 448 -0.72 13.59 14.21
CA SER A 448 -1.03 12.70 15.34
C SER A 448 -2.54 12.65 15.65
N ALA A 449 -3.36 12.66 14.59
CA ALA A 449 -4.82 12.74 14.65
C ALA A 449 -5.46 11.57 13.91
N PRO A 450 -6.73 11.21 14.22
CA PRO A 450 -7.46 10.21 13.46
C PRO A 450 -7.46 10.50 11.96
N GLY A 451 -7.53 9.44 11.15
CA GLY A 451 -7.58 9.54 9.70
C GLY A 451 -8.71 10.42 9.19
N MET A 452 -8.56 10.89 7.94
CA MET A 452 -9.63 11.57 7.21
C MET A 452 -10.90 10.71 7.22
N ARG A 453 -12.06 11.33 7.46
CA ARG A 453 -13.39 10.70 7.58
C ARG A 453 -13.52 9.66 8.69
N SER A 454 -12.57 9.62 9.63
CA SER A 454 -12.73 8.76 10.80
C SER A 454 -13.95 9.16 11.62
N ALA A 455 -14.76 8.18 12.01
CA ALA A 455 -15.89 8.37 12.93
C ALA A 455 -15.49 9.06 14.26
N ALA A 456 -14.21 9.01 14.64
CA ALA A 456 -13.70 9.72 15.81
C ALA A 456 -13.86 11.25 15.70
N HIS A 457 -13.87 11.81 14.49
CA HIS A 457 -14.05 13.25 14.27
C HIS A 457 -15.48 13.74 14.55
N ALA A 458 -16.46 12.85 14.74
CA ALA A 458 -17.79 13.23 15.24
C ALA A 458 -17.75 13.78 16.68
N SER A 459 -16.65 13.55 17.43
CA SER A 459 -16.44 14.15 18.74
C SER A 459 -15.87 15.57 18.59
N ARG A 460 -16.59 16.60 19.06
CA ARG A 460 -16.09 17.99 19.13
C ARG A 460 -14.71 18.08 19.79
N ALA A 461 -14.47 17.32 20.86
CA ALA A 461 -13.17 17.33 21.56
C ALA A 461 -12.02 16.77 20.71
N VAL A 462 -12.28 15.74 19.91
CA VAL A 462 -11.30 15.19 18.95
C VAL A 462 -11.06 16.20 17.83
N ALA A 463 -12.13 16.73 17.24
CA ALA A 463 -12.04 17.74 16.18
C ALA A 463 -11.27 18.99 16.63
N SER A 464 -11.52 19.52 17.84
CA SER A 464 -10.79 20.68 18.38
C SER A 464 -9.29 20.42 18.55
N ARG A 465 -8.89 19.20 18.95
CA ARG A 465 -7.48 18.83 19.04
C ARG A 465 -6.84 18.74 17.65
N THR A 466 -7.51 18.07 16.71
CA THR A 466 -7.07 17.98 15.32
C THR A 466 -6.93 19.37 14.68
N ALA A 467 -7.92 20.25 14.87
CA ALA A 467 -7.90 21.63 14.43
C ALA A 467 -6.70 22.40 14.98
N SER A 468 -6.42 22.24 16.28
CA SER A 468 -5.26 22.86 16.93
C SER A 468 -3.96 22.36 16.32
N SER A 469 -3.83 21.06 16.06
CA SER A 469 -2.68 20.48 15.36
C SER A 469 -2.52 21.04 13.95
N MET A 470 -3.60 21.12 13.17
CA MET A 470 -3.56 21.67 11.80
C MET A 470 -3.06 23.12 11.79
N ARG A 471 -3.59 23.96 12.69
CA ARG A 471 -3.17 25.36 12.85
C ARG A 471 -1.72 25.47 13.28
N ALA A 472 -1.27 24.63 14.22
CA ALA A 472 0.12 24.60 14.68
C ALA A 472 1.10 24.18 13.59
N THR A 473 0.76 23.15 12.79
CA THR A 473 1.60 22.65 11.70
C THR A 473 1.84 23.72 10.63
N LEU A 474 0.82 24.50 10.28
CA LEU A 474 0.97 25.58 9.29
C LEU A 474 1.55 26.87 9.85
N PHE A 475 1.63 27.04 11.18
CA PHE A 475 2.00 28.31 11.80
C PHE A 475 3.33 28.88 11.29
N SER A 476 4.35 28.03 11.13
CA SER A 476 5.69 28.43 10.66
C SER A 476 5.71 28.85 9.19
N HIS A 477 4.91 28.20 8.35
CA HIS A 477 4.76 28.50 6.93
C HIS A 477 4.07 29.84 6.73
N VAL A 478 2.94 29.96 7.39
CA VAL A 478 2.01 31.09 7.34
C VAL A 478 2.66 32.39 7.82
N ARG A 479 3.40 32.35 8.94
CA ARG A 479 4.11 33.52 9.49
C ARG A 479 5.24 34.04 8.59
N ALA A 480 5.80 33.17 7.75
CA ALA A 480 6.96 33.50 6.92
C ALA A 480 6.59 34.00 5.51
N THR A 481 5.30 34.04 5.15
CA THR A 481 4.85 34.35 3.79
C THR A 481 3.66 35.31 3.70
N GLY A 482 3.29 36.00 4.79
CA GLY A 482 2.12 36.89 4.76
C GLY A 482 0.82 36.15 4.46
N ALA A 483 0.66 34.93 4.98
CA ALA A 483 -0.59 34.18 4.91
C ALA A 483 -1.16 34.00 6.31
N ARG A 484 -2.40 33.51 6.42
CA ARG A 484 -3.06 33.10 7.68
C ARG A 484 -3.95 31.88 7.48
N VAL A 485 -4.04 31.00 8.50
CA VAL A 485 -5.05 29.92 8.51
C VAL A 485 -6.39 30.52 8.91
N SER A 486 -7.29 30.68 7.94
CA SER A 486 -8.59 31.35 8.09
C SER A 486 -9.76 30.40 8.33
N GLY A 487 -9.52 29.08 8.36
CA GLY A 487 -10.51 28.07 8.72
C GLY A 487 -9.92 26.66 8.71
N VAL A 488 -10.50 25.72 9.45
CA VAL A 488 -10.13 24.30 9.37
C VAL A 488 -11.34 23.37 9.41
N LEU A 489 -11.25 22.25 8.71
CA LEU A 489 -12.24 21.18 8.65
C LEU A 489 -11.60 19.86 9.13
N PRO A 490 -11.66 19.54 10.43
CA PRO A 490 -10.97 18.38 10.99
C PRO A 490 -11.43 17.04 10.42
N ALA A 491 -12.71 16.87 10.11
CA ALA A 491 -13.25 15.62 9.57
C ALA A 491 -12.61 15.24 8.22
N VAL A 492 -12.22 16.24 7.42
CA VAL A 492 -11.58 16.05 6.12
C VAL A 492 -10.11 16.46 6.12
N LEU A 493 -9.56 16.81 7.28
CA LEU A 493 -8.17 17.24 7.45
C LEU A 493 -7.76 18.37 6.48
N THR A 494 -8.63 19.34 6.21
CA THR A 494 -8.35 20.46 5.30
C THR A 494 -8.37 21.80 6.04
N ALA A 495 -7.35 22.63 5.81
CA ALA A 495 -7.31 24.02 6.25
C ALA A 495 -7.55 24.99 5.08
N ARG A 496 -8.33 26.06 5.33
CA ARG A 496 -8.37 27.26 4.48
C ARG A 496 -7.21 28.17 4.88
N VAL A 497 -6.39 28.54 3.90
CA VAL A 497 -5.28 29.46 4.07
C VAL A 497 -5.54 30.68 3.18
N THR A 498 -5.64 31.85 3.78
CA THR A 498 -5.77 33.12 3.06
C THR A 498 -4.40 33.80 2.97
N VAL A 499 -4.02 34.26 1.80
CA VAL A 499 -2.77 34.97 1.51
C VAL A 499 -3.05 36.46 1.44
N ASP A 500 -2.34 37.27 2.21
CA ASP A 500 -2.63 38.71 2.34
C ASP A 500 -2.38 39.47 1.02
N ASP A 501 -1.36 39.07 0.24
CA ASP A 501 -1.11 39.55 -1.12
C ASP A 501 -1.42 38.44 -2.16
N PRO A 502 -2.47 38.56 -2.97
CA PRO A 502 -2.83 37.58 -4.00
C PRO A 502 -1.70 37.27 -4.99
N THR A 503 -0.71 38.16 -5.17
CA THR A 503 0.43 37.92 -6.07
C THR A 503 1.41 36.87 -5.52
N ASP A 504 1.40 36.63 -4.20
CA ASP A 504 2.21 35.62 -3.53
C ASP A 504 1.52 34.24 -3.43
N LEU A 505 0.31 34.09 -3.99
CA LEU A 505 -0.50 32.88 -3.87
C LEU A 505 0.23 31.61 -4.35
N GLU A 506 0.83 31.65 -5.54
CA GLU A 506 1.57 30.49 -6.08
C GLU A 506 2.89 30.23 -5.33
N PRO A 507 3.72 31.24 -4.99
CA PRO A 507 4.86 31.04 -4.09
C PRO A 507 4.47 30.38 -2.75
N VAL A 508 3.37 30.80 -2.12
CA VAL A 508 2.84 30.21 -0.90
C VAL A 508 2.40 28.76 -1.14
N ALA A 509 1.65 28.51 -2.21
CA ALA A 509 1.19 27.18 -2.56
C ALA A 509 2.36 26.21 -2.82
N ALA A 510 3.38 26.64 -3.56
CA ALA A 510 4.58 25.84 -3.83
C ALA A 510 5.32 25.47 -2.53
N ARG A 511 5.43 26.42 -1.60
CA ARG A 511 6.04 26.16 -0.29
C ARG A 511 5.23 25.16 0.54
N LEU A 512 3.91 25.33 0.59
CA LEU A 512 3.02 24.41 1.30
C LEU A 512 3.08 22.99 0.72
N ARG A 513 3.15 22.84 -0.62
CA ARG A 513 3.32 21.54 -1.28
C ARG A 513 4.63 20.84 -0.94
N SER A 514 5.66 21.58 -0.54
CA SER A 514 6.96 21.03 -0.14
C SER A 514 7.00 20.53 1.31
N ASP A 515 5.98 20.86 2.12
CA ASP A 515 5.89 20.40 3.49
C ASP A 515 5.48 18.90 3.52
N PRO A 516 6.27 18.02 4.17
CA PRO A 516 5.95 16.59 4.25
C PRO A 516 4.62 16.30 4.97
N ALA A 517 4.11 17.23 5.80
CA ALA A 517 2.82 17.11 6.45
C ALA A 517 1.63 17.33 5.49
N VAL A 518 1.86 17.98 4.34
CA VAL A 518 0.82 18.32 3.38
C VAL A 518 0.65 17.20 2.35
N ALA A 519 -0.60 16.81 2.13
CA ALA A 519 -1.02 15.84 1.12
C ALA A 519 -1.37 16.52 -0.20
N ARG A 520 -2.14 17.63 -0.14
CA ARG A 520 -2.59 18.37 -1.33
C ARG A 520 -2.75 19.86 -1.04
N VAL A 521 -2.59 20.68 -2.08
CA VAL A 521 -2.89 22.12 -2.06
C VAL A 521 -3.70 22.48 -3.30
N GLU A 522 -4.94 22.91 -3.09
CA GLU A 522 -5.91 23.28 -4.12
C GLU A 522 -6.22 24.78 -4.04
N ARG A 523 -6.68 25.37 -5.15
CA ARG A 523 -7.32 26.69 -5.12
C ARG A 523 -8.73 26.54 -4.56
N ASN A 524 -9.25 27.53 -3.83
CA ASN A 524 -10.64 27.52 -3.36
C ASN A 524 -11.58 28.05 -4.47
N PRO A 525 -12.41 27.21 -5.12
CA PRO A 525 -13.31 27.67 -6.17
C PRO A 525 -14.53 28.38 -5.58
N VAL A 526 -15.13 29.21 -6.42
CA VAL A 526 -16.40 29.90 -6.15
C VAL A 526 -17.52 29.20 -6.91
N LEU A 527 -18.63 28.98 -6.23
CA LEU A 527 -19.88 28.50 -6.81
C LEU A 527 -20.99 29.53 -6.57
N ARG A 528 -22.12 29.35 -7.26
CA ARG A 528 -23.23 30.29 -7.26
C ARG A 528 -24.55 29.58 -7.00
N LEU A 529 -25.58 30.35 -6.69
CA LEU A 529 -26.97 29.91 -6.73
C LEU A 529 -27.35 29.45 -8.14
N ASP A 530 -28.05 28.32 -8.24
CA ASP A 530 -28.65 27.84 -9.49
C ASP A 530 -30.08 28.39 -9.63
N GLU A 531 -30.21 29.72 -9.71
CA GLU A 531 -31.48 30.43 -9.92
C GLU A 531 -31.61 31.04 -11.32
N THR A 532 -32.85 31.10 -11.84
CA THR A 532 -33.22 31.99 -12.95
C THR A 532 -34.38 32.89 -12.51
N ALA A 533 -34.08 33.98 -11.82
CA ALA A 533 -35.11 34.93 -11.39
C ALA A 533 -35.66 35.73 -12.60
N HIS A 534 -36.93 35.52 -12.96
CA HIS A 534 -37.66 36.37 -13.91
C HIS A 534 -38.60 37.31 -13.16
N ARG A 535 -38.45 38.63 -13.38
CA ARG A 535 -39.42 39.65 -12.96
C ARG A 535 -40.68 39.50 -13.80
N VAL A 536 -41.80 39.12 -13.18
CA VAL A 536 -43.11 39.16 -13.85
C VAL A 536 -43.49 40.64 -14.07
N GLY A 537 -43.63 41.06 -15.33
CA GLY A 537 -44.12 42.40 -15.66
C GLY A 537 -45.60 42.59 -15.29
N ASP A 538 -45.93 43.78 -14.76
CA ASP A 538 -47.27 44.33 -14.40
C ASP A 538 -48.47 43.35 -14.48
N PRO A 539 -48.92 42.77 -13.36
CA PRO A 539 -50.01 41.80 -13.34
C PRO A 539 -51.37 42.50 -13.31
N ARG A 540 -51.86 42.97 -14.46
CA ARG A 540 -53.27 43.42 -14.59
C ARG A 540 -54.22 42.36 -15.13
N HIS A 541 -53.77 41.13 -15.35
CA HIS A 541 -54.63 40.05 -15.82
C HIS A 541 -54.46 38.82 -14.95
N VAL A 542 -55.38 38.67 -14.01
CA VAL A 542 -55.61 37.43 -13.25
C VAL A 542 -56.11 36.39 -14.25
N TYR A 543 -55.24 35.48 -14.68
CA TYR A 543 -55.66 34.26 -15.34
C TYR A 543 -56.01 33.24 -14.26
N GLY A 544 -57.29 32.90 -14.16
CA GLY A 544 -57.77 31.87 -13.24
C GLY A 544 -57.04 30.55 -13.52
N ALA A 545 -56.57 29.92 -12.46
CA ALA A 545 -55.99 28.58 -12.51
C ALA A 545 -56.92 27.63 -13.29
N PRO A 546 -56.41 26.83 -14.24
CA PRO A 546 -57.22 25.78 -14.82
C PRO A 546 -57.65 24.82 -13.71
N ALA A 547 -58.95 24.58 -13.60
CA ALA A 547 -59.47 23.55 -12.72
C ALA A 547 -58.89 22.19 -13.15
N PRO A 548 -58.53 21.29 -12.21
CA PRO A 548 -58.03 19.96 -12.54
C PRO A 548 -59.06 19.24 -13.39
N SER A 549 -58.79 19.09 -14.68
CA SER A 549 -59.56 18.18 -15.51
C SER A 549 -59.01 16.77 -15.28
N GLU A 550 -59.80 15.97 -14.58
CA GLU A 550 -59.67 14.52 -14.37
C GLU A 550 -58.97 14.01 -13.09
N LEU A 551 -59.48 14.42 -11.92
CA LEU A 551 -59.47 13.56 -10.72
C LEU A 551 -60.93 13.21 -10.37
N THR A 552 -61.39 12.05 -10.84
CA THR A 552 -62.74 11.55 -10.54
C THR A 552 -62.68 10.43 -9.50
N ASP A 553 -62.41 10.80 -8.24
CA ASP A 553 -62.90 10.01 -7.10
C ASP A 553 -63.06 10.89 -5.85
N PRO A 554 -64.29 11.07 -5.31
CA PRO A 554 -64.54 11.88 -4.13
C PRO A 554 -64.36 11.01 -2.87
N VAL A 555 -63.10 10.75 -2.50
CA VAL A 555 -62.76 10.24 -1.16
C VAL A 555 -61.76 11.22 -0.57
N ALA A 556 -62.15 11.86 0.53
CA ALA A 556 -61.52 13.04 1.14
C ALA A 556 -59.98 13.01 1.09
N ALA A 557 -59.39 13.83 0.20
CA ALA A 557 -57.97 14.12 0.23
C ALA A 557 -57.62 14.88 1.52
N VAL A 558 -56.45 14.60 2.10
CA VAL A 558 -55.83 15.49 3.10
C VAL A 558 -55.24 16.66 2.31
N GLU A 559 -56.09 17.58 1.88
CA GLU A 559 -55.65 18.84 1.28
C GLU A 559 -55.44 19.88 2.38
N PRO A 560 -54.28 20.56 2.39
CA PRO A 560 -54.05 21.70 3.28
C PRO A 560 -55.13 22.78 3.11
N ASP A 561 -55.51 23.43 4.20
CA ASP A 561 -56.48 24.53 4.18
C ASP A 561 -55.86 25.89 3.80
N ASP A 562 -54.59 25.87 3.39
CA ASP A 562 -53.75 26.99 2.99
C ASP A 562 -54.33 27.74 1.77
N PRO A 563 -54.62 29.05 1.91
CA PRO A 563 -55.24 29.84 0.84
C PRO A 563 -54.46 29.91 -0.48
N LEU A 564 -53.14 29.65 -0.46
CA LEU A 564 -52.27 29.72 -1.64
C LEU A 564 -51.96 28.36 -2.27
N LEU A 565 -52.49 27.25 -1.74
CA LEU A 565 -52.35 25.91 -2.33
C LEU A 565 -52.71 25.85 -3.84
N PRO A 566 -53.72 26.59 -4.36
CA PRO A 566 -54.00 26.58 -5.81
C PRO A 566 -52.84 27.06 -6.70
N TRP A 567 -51.92 27.86 -6.15
CA TRP A 567 -50.72 28.32 -6.86
C TRP A 567 -49.60 27.26 -6.85
N GLN A 568 -49.70 26.27 -5.96
CA GLN A 568 -48.75 25.18 -5.79
C GLN A 568 -49.22 23.85 -6.39
N ALA A 569 -50.50 23.79 -6.79
CA ALA A 569 -51.17 22.56 -7.19
C ALA A 569 -50.45 21.82 -8.33
N TRP A 570 -49.90 22.54 -9.31
CA TRP A 570 -49.28 21.90 -10.47
C TRP A 570 -48.01 21.11 -10.09
N HIS A 571 -47.13 21.70 -9.28
CA HIS A 571 -45.85 21.07 -8.95
C HIS A 571 -46.02 19.96 -7.92
N TYR A 572 -46.97 20.08 -6.99
CA TYR A 572 -47.26 18.96 -6.08
C TYR A 572 -48.03 17.82 -6.75
N ALA A 573 -48.96 18.11 -7.68
CA ALA A 573 -49.63 17.05 -8.43
C ALA A 573 -48.68 16.26 -9.34
N MET A 574 -47.63 16.89 -9.87
CA MET A 574 -46.64 16.23 -10.73
C MET A 574 -45.81 15.15 -9.98
N ILE A 575 -45.70 15.27 -8.66
CA ILE A 575 -44.94 14.33 -7.81
C ILE A 575 -45.85 13.53 -6.87
N ASP A 576 -47.14 13.41 -7.20
CA ASP A 576 -48.14 12.69 -6.42
C ASP A 576 -48.21 13.15 -4.94
N GLY A 577 -47.99 14.46 -4.70
CA GLY A 577 -48.01 15.06 -3.37
C GLY A 577 -49.31 14.82 -2.60
N PRO A 578 -50.50 15.11 -3.20
CA PRO A 578 -51.79 14.86 -2.55
C PRO A 578 -52.04 13.40 -2.16
N GLU A 579 -51.51 12.45 -2.93
CA GLU A 579 -51.52 11.01 -2.61
C GLU A 579 -50.57 10.71 -1.46
N ALA A 580 -49.34 11.24 -1.49
CA ALA A 580 -48.34 11.05 -0.45
C ALA A 580 -48.80 11.58 0.93
N TRP A 581 -49.49 12.73 0.95
CA TRP A 581 -50.03 13.34 2.18
C TRP A 581 -51.08 12.49 2.90
N ARG A 582 -51.68 11.51 2.22
CA ARG A 582 -52.58 10.53 2.86
C ARG A 582 -51.83 9.54 3.74
N GLU A 583 -50.57 9.27 3.40
CA GLU A 583 -49.70 8.34 4.12
C GLU A 583 -48.88 9.07 5.18
N SER A 584 -48.29 10.21 4.83
CA SER A 584 -47.49 11.04 5.73
C SER A 584 -47.32 12.44 5.17
N THR A 585 -47.27 13.42 6.07
CA THR A 585 -46.99 14.82 5.72
C THR A 585 -45.61 15.26 6.22
N GLY A 586 -44.75 14.28 6.52
CA GLY A 586 -43.48 14.47 7.21
C GLY A 586 -43.57 14.23 8.71
N SER A 587 -42.43 14.37 9.38
CA SER A 587 -42.30 14.19 10.83
C SER A 587 -41.21 15.11 11.35
N GLY A 588 -41.45 15.78 12.49
CA GLY A 588 -40.45 16.64 13.13
C GLY A 588 -39.25 15.87 13.67
N GLY A 589 -39.30 14.53 13.64
CA GLY A 589 -38.12 13.70 13.89
C GLY A 589 -37.15 13.60 12.71
N VAL A 590 -37.53 14.07 11.52
CA VAL A 590 -36.70 14.12 10.32
C VAL A 590 -36.24 15.56 10.12
N ILE A 591 -34.92 15.76 10.10
CA ILE A 591 -34.31 17.07 9.86
C ILE A 591 -33.85 17.15 8.41
N VAL A 592 -34.31 18.15 7.67
CA VAL A 592 -33.77 18.52 6.36
C VAL A 592 -32.91 19.76 6.54
N ALA A 593 -31.60 19.64 6.35
CA ALA A 593 -30.72 20.79 6.34
C ALA A 593 -30.76 21.47 4.97
N VAL A 594 -31.00 22.77 4.96
CA VAL A 594 -30.99 23.60 3.75
C VAL A 594 -29.70 24.41 3.78
N VAL A 595 -28.73 23.97 2.98
CA VAL A 595 -27.40 24.59 2.86
C VAL A 595 -27.45 25.60 1.71
N ASP A 596 -27.68 26.87 2.03
CA ASP A 596 -28.09 27.89 1.06
C ASP A 596 -27.66 29.33 1.48
N ASP A 597 -28.32 30.38 0.99
CA ASP A 597 -28.03 31.81 1.26
C ASP A 597 -28.65 32.38 2.54
N GLY A 598 -29.31 31.52 3.30
CA GLY A 598 -29.93 31.85 4.59
C GLY A 598 -31.44 31.85 4.51
N ILE A 599 -32.10 31.90 5.66
CA ILE A 599 -33.55 31.87 5.77
C ILE A 599 -33.98 32.96 6.71
N GLN A 600 -34.98 33.75 6.33
CA GLN A 600 -35.59 34.70 7.26
C GLN A 600 -36.25 33.93 8.43
N PHE A 601 -35.56 33.92 9.58
CA PHE A 601 -35.85 32.98 10.68
C PHE A 601 -37.21 33.22 11.36
N ASP A 602 -37.72 34.46 11.31
CA ASP A 602 -39.00 34.87 11.88
C ASP A 602 -40.17 34.85 10.88
N HIS A 603 -39.99 34.26 9.69
CA HIS A 603 -41.08 34.14 8.73
C HIS A 603 -42.21 33.24 9.27
N PRO A 604 -43.46 33.74 9.39
CA PRO A 604 -44.55 33.05 10.08
C PRO A 604 -44.93 31.71 9.43
N GLY A 605 -44.85 31.61 8.10
CA GLY A 605 -45.19 30.38 7.35
C GLY A 605 -44.14 29.26 7.41
N ILE A 606 -43.02 29.42 8.12
CA ILE A 606 -41.99 28.36 8.21
C ILE A 606 -41.32 28.27 9.58
N SER A 607 -41.31 29.35 10.37
CA SER A 607 -40.62 29.44 11.67
C SER A 607 -40.95 28.30 12.64
N ALA A 608 -42.18 27.77 12.63
CA ALA A 608 -42.57 26.65 13.49
C ALA A 608 -41.87 25.32 13.12
N ASN A 609 -41.43 25.17 11.88
CA ASN A 609 -40.69 24.00 11.39
C ASN A 609 -39.18 24.21 11.43
N LEU A 610 -38.67 25.41 11.76
CA LEU A 610 -37.23 25.64 11.85
C LEU A 610 -36.64 25.07 13.15
N THR A 611 -35.48 24.41 13.04
CA THR A 611 -34.70 23.98 14.20
C THR A 611 -33.97 25.16 14.84
N GLY A 612 -33.84 25.17 16.16
CA GLY A 612 -33.09 26.20 16.89
C GLY A 612 -31.56 26.13 16.78
N ASP A 613 -31.01 25.20 15.97
CA ASP A 613 -29.57 25.02 15.75
C ASP A 613 -29.13 25.34 14.30
N GLY A 614 -29.82 26.26 13.63
CA GLY A 614 -29.34 26.85 12.38
C GLY A 614 -28.03 27.63 12.58
N TYR A 615 -27.26 27.85 11.50
CA TYR A 615 -25.93 28.46 11.60
C TYR A 615 -25.49 29.17 10.32
N ASP A 616 -24.74 30.27 10.46
CA ASP A 616 -24.09 31.02 9.39
C ASP A 616 -22.59 30.75 9.33
N PHE A 617 -22.12 30.40 8.14
CA PHE A 617 -20.71 30.16 7.82
C PHE A 617 -20.13 31.21 6.86
N VAL A 618 -20.89 32.24 6.50
CA VAL A 618 -20.40 33.32 5.64
C VAL A 618 -19.47 34.25 6.43
N SER A 619 -18.20 34.27 6.04
CA SER A 619 -17.22 35.13 6.71
C SER A 619 -17.36 36.62 6.35
N ASN A 620 -17.07 37.50 7.31
CA ASN A 620 -17.06 38.96 7.14
C ASN A 620 -15.86 39.53 6.34
N GLY A 621 -14.99 38.68 5.79
CA GLY A 621 -13.67 39.07 5.30
C GLY A 621 -13.68 40.15 4.22
N THR A 622 -13.98 39.76 2.97
CA THR A 622 -13.85 40.67 1.83
C THR A 622 -15.11 41.52 1.66
N SER A 623 -14.97 42.84 1.60
CA SER A 623 -16.11 43.73 1.34
C SER A 623 -16.47 43.81 -0.14
N LEU A 624 -17.75 43.96 -0.45
CA LEU A 624 -18.30 44.31 -1.75
C LEU A 624 -18.44 45.83 -1.87
N SER A 625 -17.97 46.41 -2.97
CA SER A 625 -18.03 47.86 -3.22
C SER A 625 -19.37 48.26 -3.83
N PHE A 626 -19.91 49.43 -3.47
CA PHE A 626 -21.04 50.03 -4.16
C PHE A 626 -20.58 50.85 -5.37
N CYS A 627 -21.35 50.83 -6.46
CA CYS A 627 -21.06 51.67 -7.63
C CYS A 627 -21.20 53.17 -7.32
N SER A 628 -22.01 53.52 -6.32
CA SER A 628 -22.15 54.86 -5.75
C SER A 628 -21.03 55.26 -4.77
N GLY A 629 -20.09 54.35 -4.47
CA GLY A 629 -19.05 54.52 -3.46
C GLY A 629 -19.45 53.98 -2.08
N GLY A 630 -18.46 53.53 -1.30
CA GLY A 630 -18.64 52.79 -0.05
C GLY A 630 -18.56 51.27 -0.27
N SER A 631 -18.63 50.50 0.82
CA SER A 631 -18.58 49.03 0.77
C SER A 631 -19.40 48.40 1.90
N ILE A 632 -19.80 47.14 1.72
CA ILE A 632 -20.47 46.29 2.71
C ILE A 632 -19.74 44.95 2.82
N GLY A 633 -19.74 44.32 4.00
CA GLY A 633 -19.22 42.96 4.14
C GLY A 633 -20.00 41.97 3.27
N ARG A 634 -19.38 40.85 2.87
CA ARG A 634 -20.06 39.78 2.12
C ARG A 634 -21.20 39.12 2.88
N ALA A 635 -21.08 38.97 4.20
CA ALA A 635 -22.17 38.48 5.04
C ALA A 635 -23.34 39.48 5.13
N GLY A 636 -23.04 40.78 5.22
CA GLY A 636 -24.03 41.86 5.11
C GLY A 636 -24.83 42.15 6.39
N ASP A 637 -24.64 41.36 7.44
CA ASP A 637 -25.21 41.46 8.80
C ASP A 637 -24.25 42.11 9.80
N GLY A 638 -22.94 41.92 9.61
CA GLY A 638 -21.89 42.55 10.40
C GLY A 638 -21.31 41.68 11.53
N ASP A 639 -21.70 40.42 11.65
CA ASP A 639 -21.28 39.47 12.71
C ASP A 639 -20.58 38.21 12.18
N GLY A 640 -20.83 37.80 10.94
CA GLY A 640 -20.00 36.82 10.22
C GLY A 640 -20.37 35.38 10.57
N VAL A 641 -19.40 34.56 11.00
CA VAL A 641 -19.70 33.14 11.32
C VAL A 641 -20.34 33.05 12.70
N ASP A 642 -21.64 32.75 12.77
CA ASP A 642 -22.40 32.67 14.03
C ASP A 642 -23.69 31.85 13.93
N ALA A 643 -24.54 31.93 14.95
CA ALA A 643 -25.77 31.13 15.07
C ALA A 643 -27.01 31.80 14.43
N ASP A 644 -26.85 32.88 13.66
CA ASP A 644 -27.92 33.55 12.94
C ASP A 644 -27.82 33.30 11.42
N PRO A 645 -28.49 32.26 10.89
CA PRO A 645 -28.48 31.96 9.46
C PRO A 645 -29.39 32.90 8.64
N THR A 646 -29.82 34.03 9.19
CA THR A 646 -30.71 34.96 8.50
C THR A 646 -29.98 35.64 7.35
N GLN A 647 -30.60 35.67 6.16
CA GLN A 647 -30.11 36.51 5.08
C GLN A 647 -30.59 37.95 5.33
N PRO A 648 -29.71 38.91 5.62
CA PRO A 648 -30.14 40.26 6.01
C PRO A 648 -30.64 41.09 4.82
N LEU A 649 -30.13 40.82 3.62
CA LEU A 649 -30.45 41.50 2.36
C LEU A 649 -29.88 40.74 1.17
N HIS A 650 -30.38 41.04 -0.03
CA HIS A 650 -29.85 40.51 -1.30
C HIS A 650 -29.52 41.66 -2.25
N VAL A 651 -28.29 41.68 -2.81
CA VAL A 651 -27.81 42.77 -3.67
C VAL A 651 -27.96 42.46 -5.17
N VAL A 652 -28.07 43.52 -5.97
CA VAL A 652 -27.88 43.46 -7.43
C VAL A 652 -26.44 43.83 -7.73
N TYR A 653 -25.65 42.84 -8.13
CA TYR A 653 -24.24 43.02 -8.45
C TYR A 653 -24.04 43.25 -9.96
N ASP A 654 -23.34 44.32 -10.32
CA ASP A 654 -22.88 44.54 -11.69
C ASP A 654 -21.49 43.94 -11.87
N GLU A 655 -21.45 42.81 -12.58
CA GLU A 655 -20.24 42.05 -12.85
C GLU A 655 -19.25 42.81 -13.74
N ALA A 656 -19.72 43.67 -14.64
CA ALA A 656 -18.86 44.43 -15.54
C ALA A 656 -18.18 45.60 -14.81
N MET A 657 -18.89 46.21 -13.86
CA MET A 657 -18.35 47.29 -13.03
C MET A 657 -17.66 46.77 -11.75
N GLY A 658 -17.86 45.51 -11.38
CA GLY A 658 -17.30 44.93 -10.16
C GLY A 658 -17.84 45.59 -8.89
N CYS A 659 -19.11 46.01 -8.90
CA CYS A 659 -19.73 46.73 -7.79
C CYS A 659 -21.23 46.47 -7.68
N ILE A 660 -21.79 46.72 -6.49
CA ILE A 660 -23.22 46.67 -6.21
C ILE A 660 -23.92 47.87 -6.86
N SER A 661 -24.85 47.59 -7.77
CA SER A 661 -25.63 48.59 -8.50
C SER A 661 -27.03 48.83 -7.93
N GLY A 662 -27.48 47.98 -6.98
CA GLY A 662 -28.74 48.15 -6.28
C GLY A 662 -28.99 47.05 -5.24
N MET A 663 -30.16 47.11 -4.60
CA MET A 663 -30.67 46.08 -3.69
C MET A 663 -31.91 45.43 -4.33
N ARG A 664 -32.15 44.15 -4.04
CA ARG A 664 -33.44 43.53 -4.35
C ARG A 664 -34.45 43.92 -3.28
N SER A 665 -35.65 44.28 -3.72
CA SER A 665 -36.76 44.65 -2.85
C SER A 665 -37.43 43.44 -2.20
N SER A 666 -37.39 42.28 -2.87
CA SER A 666 -38.10 41.08 -2.43
C SER A 666 -37.46 39.78 -2.95
N GLY A 667 -37.84 38.66 -2.33
CA GLY A 667 -37.30 37.33 -2.54
C GLY A 667 -36.25 36.92 -1.50
N ASN A 668 -36.01 35.63 -1.32
CA ASN A 668 -34.91 35.05 -0.55
C ASN A 668 -34.81 33.59 -1.03
N HIS A 669 -33.64 33.16 -1.54
CA HIS A 669 -33.54 31.90 -2.24
C HIS A 669 -33.66 30.71 -1.27
N GLY A 670 -32.88 30.70 -0.20
CA GLY A 670 -32.90 29.66 0.83
C GLY A 670 -34.25 29.56 1.52
N LEU A 671 -34.93 30.68 1.77
CA LEU A 671 -36.31 30.70 2.26
C LEU A 671 -37.28 30.07 1.27
N HIS A 672 -37.15 30.34 -0.04
CA HIS A 672 -38.00 29.74 -1.07
C HIS A 672 -37.79 28.22 -1.14
N VAL A 673 -36.54 27.78 -1.17
CA VAL A 673 -36.15 26.35 -1.15
C VAL A 673 -36.68 25.67 0.11
N ALA A 674 -36.47 26.24 1.29
CA ALA A 674 -36.95 25.69 2.54
C ALA A 674 -38.48 25.64 2.62
N GLY A 675 -39.17 26.64 2.09
CA GLY A 675 -40.63 26.64 2.00
C GLY A 675 -41.15 25.49 1.14
N THR A 676 -40.47 25.19 0.03
CA THR A 676 -40.84 24.07 -0.86
C THR A 676 -40.72 22.73 -0.12
N VAL A 677 -39.66 22.56 0.68
CA VAL A 677 -39.47 21.39 1.53
C VAL A 677 -40.56 21.29 2.60
N GLY A 678 -40.80 22.35 3.37
CA GLY A 678 -41.57 22.24 4.60
C GLY A 678 -42.05 23.55 5.21
N ALA A 679 -42.56 24.48 4.40
CA ALA A 679 -43.47 25.51 4.93
C ALA A 679 -44.61 24.83 5.72
N VAL A 680 -45.03 25.49 6.79
CA VAL A 680 -46.12 25.01 7.66
C VAL A 680 -47.37 24.93 6.83
N GLY A 681 -48.03 23.78 6.88
CA GLY A 681 -49.25 23.49 6.14
C GLY A 681 -50.39 23.22 7.10
N ASN A 682 -51.61 23.42 6.61
CA ASN A 682 -52.85 23.27 7.33
C ASN A 682 -52.94 24.17 8.58
N ASP A 683 -52.48 25.41 8.45
CA ASP A 683 -52.56 26.46 9.48
C ASP A 683 -53.50 27.62 9.10
N GLY A 684 -54.19 27.52 7.96
CA GLY A 684 -55.06 28.55 7.40
C GLY A 684 -54.33 29.80 6.88
N GLY A 685 -52.99 29.77 6.78
CA GLY A 685 -52.13 30.85 6.30
C GLY A 685 -51.38 30.45 5.03
N GLY A 686 -50.83 31.45 4.32
CA GLY A 686 -49.82 31.24 3.27
C GLY A 686 -50.09 30.09 2.27
N GLY A 687 -49.00 29.39 1.95
CA GLY A 687 -48.96 28.14 1.21
C GLY A 687 -48.16 27.10 2.00
N THR A 688 -48.14 25.87 1.53
CA THR A 688 -47.59 24.71 2.24
C THR A 688 -46.27 24.24 1.64
N GLY A 689 -45.44 23.50 2.41
CA GLY A 689 -44.35 22.69 1.87
C GLY A 689 -44.79 21.27 1.51
N LEU A 690 -43.92 20.50 0.85
CA LEU A 690 -44.17 19.09 0.54
C LEU A 690 -44.26 18.22 1.80
N ALA A 691 -43.37 18.45 2.77
CA ALA A 691 -43.32 17.76 4.04
C ALA A 691 -43.61 18.74 5.18
N TRP A 692 -44.83 19.26 5.25
CA TRP A 692 -45.21 20.37 6.13
C TRP A 692 -45.13 20.09 7.65
N ASN A 693 -44.86 18.86 8.07
CA ASN A 693 -44.57 18.49 9.46
C ASN A 693 -43.09 18.12 9.72
N VAL A 694 -42.17 18.46 8.80
CA VAL A 694 -40.72 18.20 8.93
C VAL A 694 -40.01 19.25 9.80
N SER A 695 -38.78 18.97 10.24
CA SER A 695 -37.90 19.99 10.79
C SER A 695 -36.87 20.45 9.76
N ILE A 696 -36.64 21.75 9.66
CA ILE A 696 -35.71 22.36 8.71
C ILE A 696 -34.56 23.00 9.49
N ARG A 697 -33.32 22.63 9.14
CA ARG A 697 -32.12 23.29 9.66
C ARG A 697 -31.57 24.28 8.64
N PRO A 698 -31.65 25.60 8.90
CA PRO A 698 -31.02 26.58 8.02
C PRO A 698 -29.50 26.56 8.21
N VAL A 699 -28.76 26.39 7.12
CA VAL A 699 -27.30 26.47 7.12
C VAL A 699 -26.88 27.45 6.03
N ARG A 700 -26.43 28.63 6.45
CA ARG A 700 -26.08 29.70 5.52
C ARG A 700 -24.61 29.58 5.11
N VAL A 701 -24.36 29.47 3.82
CA VAL A 701 -23.01 29.35 3.23
C VAL A 701 -22.80 30.29 2.04
N ILE A 702 -23.88 30.91 1.56
CA ILE A 702 -23.86 31.79 0.39
C ILE A 702 -24.01 33.25 0.84
N ASP A 703 -23.13 34.10 0.32
CA ASP A 703 -23.08 35.52 0.64
C ASP A 703 -24.22 36.33 0.01
N ILE A 704 -24.35 37.61 0.36
CA ILE A 704 -25.43 38.49 -0.14
C ILE A 704 -25.41 38.72 -1.65
N ARG A 705 -24.33 38.33 -2.36
CA ARG A 705 -24.19 38.37 -3.82
C ARG A 705 -24.65 37.06 -4.47
N GLY A 706 -24.98 36.02 -3.69
CA GLY A 706 -25.29 34.69 -4.20
C GLY A 706 -24.04 33.88 -4.54
N SER A 707 -22.92 34.13 -3.86
CA SER A 707 -21.66 33.39 -4.06
C SER A 707 -21.23 32.65 -2.79
N ALA A 708 -20.72 31.44 -2.94
CA ALA A 708 -20.08 30.69 -1.86
C ALA A 708 -18.75 30.10 -2.32
N THR A 709 -17.87 29.80 -1.37
CA THR A 709 -16.65 29.04 -1.66
C THR A 709 -16.86 27.56 -1.38
N HIS A 710 -16.10 26.69 -2.03
CA HIS A 710 -16.16 25.25 -1.73
C HIS A 710 -15.84 24.94 -0.26
N PHE A 711 -14.98 25.75 0.37
CA PHE A 711 -14.71 25.59 1.81
C PHE A 711 -15.94 25.87 2.67
N ASP A 712 -16.65 26.98 2.41
CA ASP A 712 -17.82 27.36 3.22
C ASP A 712 -18.97 26.36 3.01
N VAL A 713 -19.16 25.87 1.78
CA VAL A 713 -20.14 24.79 1.50
C VAL A 713 -19.72 23.49 2.18
N ALA A 714 -18.46 23.07 2.10
CA ALA A 714 -17.96 21.89 2.79
C ALA A 714 -18.16 22.00 4.31
N GLN A 715 -17.94 23.19 4.88
CA GLN A 715 -18.17 23.49 6.28
C GLN A 715 -19.65 23.35 6.66
N GLY A 716 -20.55 23.94 5.87
CA GLY A 716 -21.99 23.84 6.07
C GLY A 716 -22.50 22.40 5.96
N VAL A 717 -21.99 21.62 4.99
CA VAL A 717 -22.33 20.20 4.83
C VAL A 717 -21.90 19.37 6.03
N LEU A 718 -20.67 19.58 6.55
CA LEU A 718 -20.20 18.89 7.76
C LEU A 718 -21.06 19.24 8.98
N TYR A 719 -21.37 20.53 9.18
CA TYR A 719 -22.24 20.97 10.27
C TYR A 719 -23.65 20.39 10.16
N ALA A 720 -24.24 20.43 8.97
CA ALA A 720 -25.54 19.86 8.68
C ALA A 720 -25.59 18.36 9.02
N ALA A 721 -24.53 17.62 8.70
CA ALA A 721 -24.37 16.20 9.05
C ALA A 721 -24.09 15.94 10.54
N GLY A 722 -24.03 16.98 11.37
CA GLY A 722 -23.75 16.87 12.80
C GLY A 722 -22.27 16.66 13.12
N LEU A 723 -21.37 16.89 12.16
CA LEU A 723 -19.93 16.86 12.38
C LEU A 723 -19.42 18.25 12.82
N PRO A 724 -18.34 18.33 13.61
CA PRO A 724 -17.76 19.61 14.00
C PRO A 724 -17.23 20.42 12.81
N ALA A 725 -17.63 21.69 12.75
CA ALA A 725 -17.21 22.72 11.80
C ALA A 725 -16.44 23.84 12.53
N ASP A 726 -15.70 24.68 11.80
CA ASP A 726 -15.02 25.85 12.39
C ASP A 726 -16.06 26.89 12.87
N ASP A 727 -15.83 27.57 13.98
CA ASP A 727 -16.72 28.64 14.45
C ASP A 727 -16.29 30.05 14.03
N GLY A 728 -15.28 30.16 13.16
CA GLY A 728 -14.74 31.45 12.69
C GLY A 728 -13.89 32.19 13.73
N SER A 729 -13.93 31.79 15.00
CA SER A 729 -13.15 32.36 16.11
C SER A 729 -11.95 31.48 16.52
N GLY A 730 -11.72 30.39 15.79
CA GLY A 730 -10.65 29.42 16.02
C GLY A 730 -11.07 28.22 16.89
N GLY A 731 -12.32 28.16 17.31
CA GLY A 731 -12.93 27.00 17.94
C GLY A 731 -13.72 26.15 16.93
N MET A 732 -14.51 25.21 17.45
CA MET A 732 -15.36 24.33 16.65
C MET A 732 -16.81 24.51 17.08
N VAL A 733 -17.76 24.48 16.16
CA VAL A 733 -19.21 24.39 16.40
C VAL A 733 -19.76 23.05 15.88
N GLN A 734 -20.84 22.54 16.45
CA GLN A 734 -21.43 21.26 16.07
C GLN A 734 -22.93 21.27 16.36
N ALA A 735 -23.74 20.85 15.39
CA ALA A 735 -25.18 20.70 15.57
C ALA A 735 -25.52 19.59 16.57
N ALA A 736 -26.69 19.63 17.20
CA ALA A 736 -27.05 18.66 18.24
C ALA A 736 -27.25 17.23 17.68
N SER A 737 -27.61 17.12 16.41
CA SER A 737 -27.80 15.87 15.68
C SER A 737 -27.53 16.07 14.19
N GLY A 738 -27.16 15.02 13.47
CA GLY A 738 -27.01 15.08 12.01
C GLY A 738 -28.36 15.10 11.30
N ALA A 739 -28.47 15.91 10.25
CA ALA A 739 -29.63 15.94 9.38
C ALA A 739 -29.59 14.72 8.43
N PRO A 740 -30.61 13.84 8.42
CA PRO A 740 -30.65 12.72 7.48
C PRO A 740 -30.75 13.16 6.00
N ILE A 741 -31.13 14.40 5.72
CA ILE A 741 -31.20 14.95 4.36
C ILE A 741 -30.52 16.32 4.35
N ILE A 742 -29.65 16.56 3.37
CA ILE A 742 -28.98 17.83 3.14
C ILE A 742 -29.28 18.26 1.71
N ASN A 743 -30.04 19.34 1.55
CA ASN A 743 -30.33 19.96 0.26
C ASN A 743 -29.36 21.11 -0.03
N MET A 744 -28.82 21.13 -1.25
CA MET A 744 -27.90 22.15 -1.77
C MET A 744 -28.39 22.66 -3.13
N SER A 745 -29.09 23.79 -3.12
CA SER A 745 -29.60 24.43 -4.33
C SER A 745 -28.58 25.43 -4.90
N LEU A 746 -27.38 24.92 -5.16
CA LEU A 746 -26.19 25.67 -5.55
C LEU A 746 -25.28 24.81 -6.44
N GLY A 747 -24.44 25.45 -7.25
CA GLY A 747 -23.56 24.71 -8.14
C GLY A 747 -22.53 25.53 -8.91
N GLY A 748 -21.54 24.83 -9.45
CA GLY A 748 -20.44 25.40 -10.22
C GLY A 748 -19.77 24.37 -11.15
N PRO A 749 -18.95 24.81 -12.11
CA PRO A 749 -18.25 23.92 -13.02
C PRO A 749 -16.98 23.29 -12.40
N SER A 750 -16.54 23.78 -11.25
CA SER A 750 -15.29 23.36 -10.59
C SER A 750 -15.53 22.24 -9.58
N THR A 751 -14.52 21.42 -9.34
CA THR A 751 -14.50 20.39 -8.29
C THR A 751 -13.28 20.58 -7.38
N THR A 752 -13.38 20.12 -6.14
CA THR A 752 -12.26 20.02 -5.19
C THR A 752 -12.36 18.73 -4.41
N ALA A 753 -11.22 18.13 -4.07
CA ALA A 753 -11.16 17.01 -3.14
C ALA A 753 -11.78 17.38 -1.78
N THR A 754 -11.62 18.63 -1.34
CA THR A 754 -12.19 19.12 -0.08
C THR A 754 -13.72 19.00 -0.01
N LEU A 755 -14.44 19.49 -1.03
CA LEU A 755 -15.90 19.44 -1.06
C LEU A 755 -16.43 18.00 -1.18
N VAL A 756 -15.84 17.17 -2.05
CA VAL A 756 -16.25 15.77 -2.17
C VAL A 756 -15.94 14.97 -0.90
N ASP A 757 -14.81 15.21 -0.23
CA ASP A 757 -14.49 14.57 1.05
C ASP A 757 -15.50 14.93 2.13
N ALA A 758 -16.00 16.17 2.15
CA ALA A 758 -17.03 16.63 3.09
C ALA A 758 -18.39 16.00 2.81
N ILE A 759 -18.77 15.88 1.53
CA ILE A 759 -19.97 15.16 1.09
C ILE A 759 -19.91 13.69 1.49
N ILE A 760 -18.76 13.03 1.28
CA ILE A 760 -18.57 11.64 1.71
C ILE A 760 -18.66 11.54 3.25
N ALA A 761 -18.00 12.44 3.98
CA ALA A 761 -18.08 12.46 5.44
C ALA A 761 -19.52 12.62 5.96
N ALA A 762 -20.32 13.47 5.30
CA ALA A 762 -21.73 13.67 5.63
C ALA A 762 -22.57 12.41 5.37
N ARG A 763 -22.27 11.67 4.31
CA ARG A 763 -22.92 10.38 4.01
C ARG A 763 -22.51 9.28 4.96
N ASP A 764 -21.24 9.22 5.34
CA ASP A 764 -20.73 8.30 6.36
C ASP A 764 -21.40 8.57 7.71
N ALA A 765 -21.78 9.82 7.98
CA ALA A 765 -22.58 10.23 9.14
C ALA A 765 -24.09 9.95 8.99
N GLY A 766 -24.54 9.43 7.85
CA GLY A 766 -25.91 8.97 7.60
C GLY A 766 -26.78 9.91 6.76
N SER A 767 -26.22 10.97 6.17
CA SER A 767 -27.00 11.97 5.41
C SER A 767 -27.18 11.55 3.95
N LEU A 768 -28.39 11.74 3.40
CA LEU A 768 -28.62 11.83 1.95
C LEU A 768 -28.27 13.24 1.47
N ILE A 769 -27.51 13.34 0.39
CA ILE A 769 -27.09 14.62 -0.18
C ILE A 769 -27.85 14.83 -1.48
N VAL A 770 -28.56 15.95 -1.59
CA VAL A 770 -29.36 16.32 -2.77
C VAL A 770 -28.84 17.66 -3.29
N ALA A 771 -28.64 17.79 -4.60
CA ALA A 771 -28.22 19.06 -5.18
C ALA A 771 -28.78 19.31 -6.59
N SER A 772 -28.90 20.58 -6.93
CA SER A 772 -29.39 21.07 -8.22
C SER A 772 -28.42 20.76 -9.36
N ALA A 773 -28.91 20.17 -10.46
CA ALA A 773 -28.10 19.85 -11.65
C ALA A 773 -27.52 21.10 -12.34
N GLY A 774 -28.09 22.27 -12.08
CA GLY A 774 -27.64 23.57 -12.57
C GLY A 774 -28.48 24.14 -13.70
N ASN A 775 -28.35 25.46 -13.91
CA ASN A 775 -29.20 26.22 -14.85
C ASN A 775 -28.44 26.70 -16.10
N ALA A 776 -27.53 25.90 -16.64
CA ALA A 776 -26.72 26.30 -17.80
C ALA A 776 -27.13 25.61 -19.12
N GLY A 777 -28.18 24.77 -19.11
CA GLY A 777 -28.65 24.05 -20.30
C GLY A 777 -27.54 23.20 -20.94
N THR A 778 -26.66 22.63 -20.13
CA THR A 778 -25.46 21.90 -20.58
C THR A 778 -25.44 20.47 -20.06
N SER A 779 -24.70 19.59 -20.76
CA SER A 779 -24.34 18.26 -20.26
C SER A 779 -23.04 18.22 -19.46
N ASP A 780 -22.36 19.36 -19.35
CA ASP A 780 -21.12 19.45 -18.60
C ASP A 780 -21.38 19.26 -17.09
N PRO A 781 -20.58 18.44 -16.38
CA PRO A 781 -20.76 18.19 -14.95
C PRO A 781 -20.78 19.48 -14.11
N ARG A 782 -21.76 19.58 -13.21
CA ARG A 782 -21.93 20.69 -12.26
C ARG A 782 -21.84 20.18 -10.84
N TYR A 783 -20.93 20.70 -10.04
CA TYR A 783 -20.68 20.24 -8.67
C TYR A 783 -21.35 21.18 -7.66
N PRO A 784 -21.92 20.65 -6.55
CA PRO A 784 -21.78 19.28 -6.05
C PRO A 784 -22.72 18.22 -6.65
N ALA A 785 -23.67 18.59 -7.51
CA ALA A 785 -24.66 17.66 -8.04
C ALA A 785 -24.05 16.50 -8.84
N ALA A 786 -23.01 16.74 -9.62
CA ALA A 786 -22.36 15.73 -10.45
C ALA A 786 -21.41 14.79 -9.68
N TYR A 787 -21.28 14.95 -8.35
CA TYR A 787 -20.58 13.95 -7.56
C TYR A 787 -21.41 12.67 -7.53
N PRO A 788 -20.81 11.47 -7.72
CA PRO A 788 -21.53 10.20 -7.61
C PRO A 788 -22.21 9.96 -6.26
N GLN A 789 -21.82 10.75 -5.26
CA GLN A 789 -22.34 10.68 -3.90
C GLN A 789 -23.57 11.56 -3.67
N THR A 790 -23.92 12.41 -4.61
CA THR A 790 -25.02 13.38 -4.53
C THR A 790 -26.15 12.94 -5.44
N LEU A 791 -27.39 13.04 -4.96
CA LEU A 791 -28.58 12.93 -5.80
C LEU A 791 -28.72 14.21 -6.63
N SER A 792 -28.44 14.13 -7.93
CA SER A 792 -28.53 15.23 -8.87
C SER A 792 -29.94 15.38 -9.42
N VAL A 793 -30.51 16.58 -9.28
CA VAL A 793 -31.90 16.86 -9.66
C VAL A 793 -31.97 17.91 -10.77
N SER A 794 -32.49 17.49 -11.92
CA SER A 794 -32.83 18.38 -13.06
C SER A 794 -34.26 18.93 -12.94
N ALA A 795 -34.57 19.97 -13.70
CA ALA A 795 -35.85 20.67 -13.66
C ALA A 795 -36.72 20.34 -14.87
N VAL A 796 -38.01 20.10 -14.62
CA VAL A 796 -39.05 20.05 -15.66
C VAL A 796 -40.08 21.16 -15.48
N GLY A 797 -40.68 21.57 -16.60
CA GLY A 797 -41.84 22.45 -16.64
C GLY A 797 -43.16 21.71 -16.43
N PRO A 798 -44.29 22.43 -16.34
CA PRO A 798 -45.64 21.86 -16.16
C PRO A 798 -46.10 20.95 -17.32
N ASP A 799 -45.42 21.02 -18.46
CA ASP A 799 -45.64 20.20 -19.66
C ASP A 799 -44.84 18.89 -19.65
N TRP A 800 -44.21 18.56 -18.52
CA TRP A 800 -43.33 17.40 -18.32
C TRP A 800 -42.09 17.39 -19.21
N GLN A 801 -41.78 18.51 -19.86
CA GLN A 801 -40.55 18.64 -20.65
C GLN A 801 -39.42 19.16 -19.77
N LEU A 802 -38.20 18.74 -20.10
CA LEU A 802 -36.98 19.28 -19.50
C LEU A 802 -36.97 20.80 -19.69
N ALA A 803 -36.81 21.54 -18.59
CA ALA A 803 -36.80 22.99 -18.63
C ALA A 803 -35.62 23.49 -19.46
N SER A 804 -35.84 24.53 -20.26
CA SER A 804 -34.86 25.08 -21.22
C SER A 804 -33.50 25.44 -20.60
N TYR A 805 -33.47 25.82 -19.33
CA TYR A 805 -32.26 26.16 -18.59
C TYR A 805 -31.62 24.95 -17.88
N SER A 806 -32.34 23.84 -17.69
CA SER A 806 -31.87 22.73 -16.87
C SER A 806 -30.65 22.06 -17.50
N SER A 807 -29.57 21.91 -16.75
CA SER A 807 -28.50 20.99 -17.11
C SER A 807 -29.04 19.56 -17.19
N PHE A 808 -28.41 18.74 -18.03
CA PHE A 808 -28.85 17.38 -18.37
C PHE A 808 -27.64 16.43 -18.52
N GLY A 809 -27.88 15.19 -18.92
CA GLY A 809 -26.82 14.23 -19.26
C GLY A 809 -26.60 13.19 -18.17
N SER A 810 -25.47 12.48 -18.25
CA SER A 810 -25.22 11.25 -17.47
C SER A 810 -24.96 11.46 -15.98
N THR A 811 -24.89 12.72 -15.53
CA THR A 811 -24.68 13.06 -14.11
C THR A 811 -25.99 13.42 -13.39
N VAL A 812 -27.11 13.44 -14.12
CA VAL A 812 -28.45 13.70 -13.56
C VAL A 812 -29.10 12.37 -13.20
N ASP A 813 -29.60 12.25 -11.96
CA ASP A 813 -30.26 11.05 -11.48
C ASP A 813 -31.77 11.09 -11.70
N ILE A 814 -32.41 12.22 -11.38
CA ILE A 814 -33.85 12.42 -11.47
C ILE A 814 -34.20 13.81 -11.99
N ALA A 815 -35.46 13.98 -12.36
CA ALA A 815 -36.05 15.26 -12.71
C ALA A 815 -37.26 15.54 -11.82
N ALA A 816 -37.43 16.80 -11.43
CA ALA A 816 -38.52 17.24 -10.56
C ALA A 816 -39.05 18.61 -11.02
N PRO A 817 -40.23 19.03 -10.53
CA PRO A 817 -40.82 20.32 -10.92
C PRO A 817 -39.89 21.49 -10.58
N GLY A 818 -39.37 22.17 -11.59
CA GLY A 818 -38.54 23.38 -11.43
C GLY A 818 -39.11 24.61 -12.13
N GLY A 819 -40.16 24.42 -12.96
CA GLY A 819 -40.79 25.46 -13.77
C GLY A 819 -40.05 25.69 -15.10
N ASP A 820 -40.71 26.31 -16.07
CA ASP A 820 -40.06 26.75 -17.32
C ASP A 820 -40.83 27.94 -17.92
N HIS A 821 -40.24 29.13 -17.89
CA HIS A 821 -40.87 30.35 -18.40
C HIS A 821 -40.53 30.70 -19.84
N ALA A 822 -39.65 29.94 -20.53
CA ALA A 822 -39.25 30.28 -21.90
C ALA A 822 -40.45 30.37 -22.87
N ASP A 823 -41.52 29.61 -22.58
CA ASP A 823 -42.73 29.52 -23.41
C ASP A 823 -44.01 30.06 -22.72
N ALA A 824 -43.89 30.69 -21.55
CA ALA A 824 -45.03 31.11 -20.74
C ALA A 824 -45.58 32.49 -21.14
N PRO A 825 -46.92 32.66 -21.26
CA PRO A 825 -47.53 33.99 -21.31
C PRO A 825 -47.22 34.79 -20.03
N PRO A 826 -46.94 36.11 -20.11
CA PRO A 826 -46.68 36.94 -18.94
C PRO A 826 -47.81 36.85 -17.91
N GLY A 827 -47.46 36.55 -16.66
CA GLY A 827 -48.42 36.49 -15.54
C GLY A 827 -49.15 35.16 -15.37
N ASN A 828 -48.76 34.09 -16.08
CA ASN A 828 -49.28 32.74 -15.82
C ASN A 828 -48.45 32.03 -14.73
N PRO A 829 -49.01 31.81 -13.52
CA PRO A 829 -48.28 31.17 -12.42
C PRO A 829 -47.97 29.69 -12.63
N THR A 830 -48.67 29.05 -13.57
CA THR A 830 -48.55 27.60 -13.84
C THR A 830 -47.16 27.20 -14.32
N TYR A 831 -46.31 28.16 -14.69
CA TYR A 831 -45.00 27.91 -15.29
C TYR A 831 -43.82 28.11 -14.33
N GLY A 832 -44.05 28.43 -13.05
CA GLY A 832 -42.98 28.52 -12.03
C GLY A 832 -43.40 27.89 -10.70
N VAL A 833 -42.44 27.65 -9.81
CA VAL A 833 -42.69 27.03 -8.49
C VAL A 833 -42.99 28.10 -7.47
N PHE A 834 -44.13 27.99 -6.79
CA PHE A 834 -44.57 28.92 -5.76
C PHE A 834 -44.12 28.46 -4.37
N SER A 835 -43.48 29.35 -3.61
CA SER A 835 -43.06 29.09 -2.23
C SER A 835 -42.89 30.39 -1.43
N THR A 836 -42.45 30.27 -0.16
CA THR A 836 -42.24 31.39 0.76
C THR A 836 -41.21 32.40 0.25
N ALA A 837 -41.43 33.67 0.57
CA ALA A 837 -40.59 34.79 0.14
C ALA A 837 -40.57 35.89 1.20
N TRP A 838 -39.56 36.77 1.11
CA TRP A 838 -39.41 37.92 2.01
C TRP A 838 -39.46 39.24 1.24
N ASP A 839 -40.03 40.28 1.85
CA ASP A 839 -39.95 41.64 1.35
C ASP A 839 -38.99 42.45 2.23
N TYR A 840 -37.81 42.75 1.68
CA TYR A 840 -36.75 43.49 2.36
C TYR A 840 -37.05 44.99 2.50
N GLU A 841 -37.96 45.56 1.69
CA GLU A 841 -38.35 46.96 1.82
C GLU A 841 -39.31 47.17 2.98
N SER A 842 -40.31 46.29 3.10
CA SER A 842 -41.32 46.38 4.17
C SER A 842 -40.94 45.66 5.46
N GLY A 843 -39.97 44.72 5.40
CA GLY A 843 -39.61 43.87 6.53
C GLY A 843 -40.75 42.93 6.94
N THR A 844 -41.53 42.49 5.96
CA THR A 844 -42.69 41.61 6.19
C THR A 844 -42.63 40.39 5.26
N PRO A 845 -43.37 39.31 5.57
CA PRO A 845 -43.52 38.18 4.64
C PRO A 845 -43.98 38.69 3.27
N GLY A 846 -43.37 38.18 2.20
CA GLY A 846 -43.67 38.60 0.84
C GLY A 846 -45.16 38.47 0.54
N THR A 847 -45.78 39.51 -0.04
CA THR A 847 -47.21 39.44 -0.36
C THR A 847 -47.47 38.44 -1.49
N PRO A 848 -48.59 37.68 -1.47
CA PRO A 848 -48.76 36.44 -2.24
C PRO A 848 -48.74 36.54 -3.77
N ILE A 849 -48.75 37.75 -4.34
CA ILE A 849 -49.02 37.99 -5.77
C ILE A 849 -48.05 39.02 -6.38
N TRP A 850 -47.02 39.42 -5.63
CA TRP A 850 -46.00 40.37 -6.10
C TRP A 850 -44.60 39.74 -6.09
N ASP A 851 -43.76 40.28 -6.98
CA ASP A 851 -42.34 39.97 -7.24
C ASP A 851 -41.65 39.16 -6.12
N GLY A 852 -41.25 37.92 -6.40
CA GLY A 852 -40.36 37.14 -5.51
C GLY A 852 -40.91 35.87 -4.87
N SER A 853 -42.15 35.42 -5.14
CA SER A 853 -42.69 34.14 -4.61
C SER A 853 -42.78 32.99 -5.64
N ILE A 854 -42.65 33.30 -6.93
CA ILE A 854 -42.68 32.31 -8.04
C ILE A 854 -41.31 32.29 -8.72
N TRP A 855 -40.63 31.15 -8.66
CA TRP A 855 -39.23 31.00 -9.12
C TRP A 855 -39.09 29.86 -10.12
N ASN A 856 -38.03 29.92 -10.93
CA ASN A 856 -37.62 28.85 -11.81
C ASN A 856 -36.16 28.51 -11.58
N GLY A 857 -35.85 27.23 -11.63
CA GLY A 857 -34.49 26.74 -11.48
C GLY A 857 -34.47 25.30 -11.03
N THR A 858 -33.34 24.64 -11.28
CA THR A 858 -33.03 23.36 -10.63
C THR A 858 -32.97 23.49 -9.11
N SER A 859 -32.75 24.69 -8.58
CA SER A 859 -32.92 25.02 -7.16
C SER A 859 -34.32 24.78 -6.59
N MET A 860 -35.37 24.83 -7.41
CA MET A 860 -36.75 24.56 -7.00
C MET A 860 -37.14 23.10 -7.20
N ALA A 861 -36.37 22.36 -8.00
CA ALA A 861 -36.57 20.94 -8.27
C ALA A 861 -35.85 20.04 -7.25
N ALA A 862 -34.66 20.45 -6.78
CA ALA A 862 -33.88 19.72 -5.78
C ALA A 862 -34.58 19.50 -4.41
N PRO A 863 -35.22 20.52 -3.79
CA PRO A 863 -36.00 20.32 -2.57
C PRO A 863 -37.24 19.45 -2.80
#